data_AF-A0A2I0CY45-F1
#
_entry.id   AF-A0A2I0CY45-F1
#
_cell.length_a   1.000
_cell.length_b   1.000
_cell.length_c   1.000
_cell.angle_alpha   90.00
_cell.angle_beta   90.00
_cell.angle_gamma   90.00
#
_symmetry.space_group_name_H-M   'P 1'
#
loop_
_entity.id
_entity.type
_entity.pdbx_description
1 polymer ?
#
loop_
_entity_poly.entity_id
_entity_poly.type
_entity_poly.pdbx_seq_one_letter_code
_entity_poly.pdbx_strand_id
1 'polypeptide(L)'
;MSGDTVKVYPGTYDERIIINRSITLLGATSGVSKKDYIVPTNYAYDESKESIISPSSVADVPVVQIWNSKVTFDGFIVKFIHSTEYPEPYPVTDLISINNQSNEYTDVRIVNNVVGPNTNLLSQNGKQGRMGIVVPGPRKKVVQSLTIANNKIFNATGDGCGILLLGSQNIGTPALAAVYEGSIIDNNTISGNHRSGIELSGGVQGSADTAGHFRITNNNITHNGWNNTADKNTLKYGNGIILIRIGSDITTYKQQFSSAWGPRYVDIDNNLISENEKIGIYIGPTNQDITIKNNILSKNGAGTNGYSLWDGVRVDLDESYHGATDKNYGNLTNIVLKGNDIINNGDYGVRVIQTPTLGSIDARNNWWGNASGPRELSKSSTVIASNVSDNVLFSPWYTSPAKSGASTLPKPMATFTVDKVEDTVPAKFSFDASASESQSKSTITSYQWDYGDGNKSAASKSPLSSWTYEVAKVQTITLTVKDSNGMTNTTTRQVTVIAKKEFIPITFNGTTISGTTGKQEITFVSANLNGTMTNTTNTVTIVDPGNGWDQMIVKGNTSGTAGTTVTVQNITEVVLSSKPVVTQLDTTATGPGEVTTSIQLSLKELANAPLQVEVTQGANDTVSNAFQLAAGSDNKVDAVAYTMIIKGSSLINSNLSASTEPVVLNMSVSESWVNSNGGIGAMKVIRFSDDGATKEVLDTQYIFTA
;
A
#
# COMPACT_ATOMS: atom_id res chain seq x y z
N MET A 1 2.64 8.48 -7.72
CA MET A 1 1.27 8.57 -7.15
C MET A 1 1.00 10.03 -6.86
N SER A 2 -0.04 10.64 -7.44
CA SER A 2 -0.33 12.08 -7.31
C SER A 2 -1.71 12.35 -6.70
N GLY A 3 -2.14 11.50 -5.78
CA GLY A 3 -3.41 11.63 -5.04
C GLY A 3 -3.16 11.91 -3.56
N ASP A 4 -4.15 12.52 -2.90
CA ASP A 4 -4.12 12.77 -1.46
C ASP A 4 -3.94 11.45 -0.68
N THR A 5 -3.39 11.56 0.53
CA THR A 5 -3.33 10.43 1.47
C THR A 5 -4.31 10.70 2.61
N VAL A 6 -5.23 9.77 2.85
CA VAL A 6 -6.16 9.81 3.98
C VAL A 6 -5.83 8.68 4.93
N LYS A 7 -5.51 9.04 6.17
CA LYS A 7 -5.28 8.10 7.27
C LYS A 7 -6.57 7.98 8.09
N VAL A 8 -7.04 6.77 8.27
CA VAL A 8 -8.23 6.42 9.04
C VAL A 8 -7.77 5.82 10.36
N TYR A 9 -8.22 6.40 11.47
CA TYR A 9 -7.87 5.96 12.82
C TYR A 9 -8.49 4.59 13.15
N PRO A 10 -8.02 3.91 14.21
CA PRO A 10 -8.72 2.75 14.74
C PRO A 10 -10.16 3.10 15.13
N GLY A 11 -11.07 2.17 14.89
CA GLY A 11 -12.48 2.31 15.23
C GLY A 11 -13.39 1.53 14.30
N THR A 12 -14.65 1.42 14.69
CA THR A 12 -15.70 0.84 13.85
C THR A 12 -16.43 1.95 13.08
N TYR A 13 -16.48 1.79 11.77
CA TYR A 13 -17.10 2.69 10.80
C TYR A 13 -18.36 2.01 10.26
N ASP A 14 -19.52 2.45 10.76
CA ASP A 14 -20.85 2.01 10.29
C ASP A 14 -21.25 2.80 9.04
N GLU A 15 -20.53 2.56 7.94
CA GLU A 15 -20.75 3.25 6.67
C GLU A 15 -20.33 2.40 5.47
N ARG A 16 -20.64 2.92 4.28
CA ARG A 16 -20.20 2.38 2.99
C ARG A 16 -19.36 3.42 2.29
N ILE A 17 -18.28 2.99 1.66
CA ILE A 17 -17.27 3.90 1.11
C ILE A 17 -17.34 3.91 -0.41
N ILE A 18 -17.33 5.09 -1.01
CA ILE A 18 -17.16 5.29 -2.45
C ILE A 18 -15.88 6.10 -2.69
N ILE A 19 -14.90 5.47 -3.32
CA ILE A 19 -13.62 6.07 -3.68
C ILE A 19 -13.67 6.49 -5.16
N ASN A 20 -14.04 7.74 -5.42
CA ASN A 20 -14.20 8.28 -6.78
C ASN A 20 -13.06 9.22 -7.22
N ARG A 21 -11.95 9.25 -6.48
CA ARG A 21 -10.73 10.03 -6.78
C ARG A 21 -9.49 9.15 -6.61
N SER A 22 -8.40 9.48 -7.32
CA SER A 22 -7.08 8.91 -7.03
C SER A 22 -6.66 9.28 -5.62
N ILE A 23 -6.40 8.28 -4.78
CA ILE A 23 -6.17 8.47 -3.34
C ILE A 23 -5.39 7.29 -2.76
N THR A 24 -4.62 7.54 -1.71
CA THR A 24 -4.09 6.50 -0.84
C THR A 24 -4.88 6.51 0.47
N LEU A 25 -5.76 5.53 0.64
CA LEU A 25 -6.59 5.36 1.83
C LEU A 25 -5.95 4.31 2.74
N LEU A 26 -5.52 4.75 3.92
CA LEU A 26 -4.73 3.97 4.87
C LEU A 26 -5.51 3.74 6.17
N GLY A 27 -5.80 2.49 6.49
CA GLY A 27 -6.34 2.10 7.79
C GLY A 27 -5.26 2.07 8.87
N ALA A 28 -5.68 1.85 10.11
CA ALA A 28 -4.82 1.84 11.30
C ALA A 28 -3.67 0.81 11.23
N THR A 29 -3.84 -0.26 10.46
CA THR A 29 -2.83 -1.30 10.26
C THR A 29 -2.25 -1.32 8.85
N SER A 30 -2.33 -0.19 8.14
CA SER A 30 -1.70 -0.03 6.82
C SER A 30 -0.22 -0.42 6.82
N GLY A 31 0.22 -1.05 5.72
CA GLY A 31 1.55 -1.61 5.57
C GLY A 31 1.79 -2.96 6.27
N VAL A 32 0.86 -3.44 7.11
CA VAL A 32 1.00 -4.73 7.82
C VAL A 32 0.26 -5.83 7.08
N SER A 33 1.01 -6.79 6.53
CA SER A 33 0.42 -7.96 5.86
C SER A 33 -0.61 -8.67 6.74
N LYS A 34 -1.78 -8.94 6.16
CA LYS A 34 -2.86 -9.69 6.79
C LYS A 34 -2.91 -11.14 6.32
N LYS A 35 -1.96 -11.62 5.50
CA LYS A 35 -1.94 -13.01 5.01
C LYS A 35 -2.17 -14.04 6.11
N ASP A 36 -1.44 -13.90 7.23
CA ASP A 36 -1.50 -14.84 8.35
C ASP A 36 -2.39 -14.33 9.50
N TYR A 37 -3.28 -13.38 9.22
CA TYR A 37 -4.15 -12.78 10.23
C TYR A 37 -5.09 -13.84 10.83
N ILE A 38 -5.05 -13.97 12.16
CA ILE A 38 -5.98 -14.81 12.91
C ILE A 38 -7.28 -14.03 13.10
N VAL A 39 -8.36 -14.54 12.53
CA VAL A 39 -9.70 -13.96 12.71
C VAL A 39 -10.15 -14.25 14.15
N PRO A 40 -10.50 -13.23 14.95
CA PRO A 40 -10.94 -13.43 16.32
C PRO A 40 -12.29 -14.16 16.36
N THR A 41 -12.51 -14.92 17.43
CA THR A 41 -13.78 -15.62 17.68
C THR A 41 -14.95 -14.63 17.60
N ASN A 42 -16.06 -15.06 16.99
CA ASN A 42 -17.26 -14.24 16.76
C ASN A 42 -17.01 -12.94 15.97
N TYR A 43 -15.87 -12.81 15.27
CA TYR A 43 -15.50 -11.60 14.53
C TYR A 43 -15.42 -10.34 15.42
N ALA A 44 -15.05 -10.54 16.69
CA ALA A 44 -14.84 -9.48 17.69
C ALA A 44 -13.45 -8.84 17.51
N TYR A 45 -13.33 -8.00 16.50
CA TYR A 45 -12.09 -7.27 16.19
C TYR A 45 -11.78 -6.21 17.25
N ASP A 46 -10.49 -5.95 17.48
CA ASP A 46 -10.01 -4.92 18.43
C ASP A 46 -10.11 -3.53 17.79
N GLU A 47 -11.20 -2.82 18.07
CA GLU A 47 -11.47 -1.48 17.54
C GLU A 47 -10.49 -0.40 18.03
N SER A 48 -9.70 -0.68 19.07
CA SER A 48 -8.62 0.22 19.49
C SER A 48 -7.38 0.14 18.59
N LYS A 49 -7.30 -0.88 17.73
CA LYS A 49 -6.15 -1.13 16.84
C LYS A 49 -6.49 -1.20 15.37
N GLU A 50 -7.71 -1.56 15.01
CA GLU A 50 -8.12 -1.82 13.64
C GLU A 50 -9.13 -0.78 13.14
N SER A 51 -9.04 -0.41 11.86
CA SER A 51 -10.06 0.36 11.17
C SER A 51 -11.05 -0.61 10.52
N ILE A 52 -12.26 -0.70 11.08
CA ILE A 52 -13.25 -1.73 10.75
C ILE A 52 -14.42 -1.09 10.01
N ILE A 53 -14.58 -1.37 8.73
CA ILE A 53 -15.73 -0.94 7.93
C ILE A 53 -16.78 -2.06 8.01
N SER A 54 -17.88 -1.77 8.70
CA SER A 54 -18.90 -2.75 9.05
C SER A 54 -20.28 -2.10 9.07
N PRO A 55 -20.89 -1.86 7.89
CA PRO A 55 -22.21 -1.26 7.83
C PRO A 55 -23.26 -2.16 8.50
N SER A 56 -24.11 -1.56 9.33
CA SER A 56 -25.27 -2.19 9.98
C SER A 56 -26.47 -2.26 9.03
N SER A 57 -26.54 -1.36 8.05
CA SER A 57 -27.63 -1.27 7.08
C SER A 57 -27.48 -2.25 5.91
N VAL A 58 -28.59 -2.92 5.60
CA VAL A 58 -28.71 -3.75 4.39
C VAL A 58 -28.96 -2.85 3.19
N ALA A 59 -28.07 -2.93 2.20
CA ALA A 59 -28.21 -2.21 0.95
C ALA A 59 -27.65 -3.05 -0.21
N ASP A 60 -28.29 -2.92 -1.38
CA ASP A 60 -27.84 -3.48 -2.66
C ASP A 60 -26.68 -2.67 -3.26
N VAL A 61 -25.57 -2.61 -2.52
CA VAL A 61 -24.34 -2.00 -2.99
C VAL A 61 -23.16 -2.68 -2.29
N PRO A 62 -21.94 -2.64 -2.88
CA PRO A 62 -20.74 -3.06 -2.19
C PRO A 62 -20.47 -2.27 -0.91
N VAL A 63 -19.73 -2.84 0.03
CA VAL A 63 -19.31 -2.11 1.25
C VAL A 63 -18.28 -1.03 0.89
N VAL A 64 -17.32 -1.37 0.04
CA VAL A 64 -16.32 -0.44 -0.52
C VAL A 64 -16.40 -0.48 -2.04
N GLN A 65 -16.58 0.68 -2.65
CA GLN A 65 -16.62 0.85 -4.11
C GLN A 65 -15.43 1.70 -4.57
N ILE A 66 -14.65 1.17 -5.51
CA ILE A 66 -13.52 1.88 -6.11
C ILE A 66 -13.90 2.29 -7.54
N TRP A 67 -14.01 3.60 -7.75
CA TRP A 67 -14.44 4.26 -8.98
C TRP A 67 -13.35 5.19 -9.54
N ASN A 68 -12.07 4.93 -9.22
CA ASN A 68 -10.95 5.68 -9.80
C ASN A 68 -9.67 4.85 -9.91
N SER A 69 -8.76 5.30 -10.77
CA SER A 69 -7.40 4.80 -10.95
C SER A 69 -6.47 5.33 -9.86
N LYS A 70 -5.29 4.72 -9.70
CA LYS A 70 -4.26 5.14 -8.73
C LYS A 70 -4.83 5.19 -7.31
N VAL A 71 -5.51 4.12 -6.93
CA VAL A 71 -6.13 3.94 -5.62
C VAL A 71 -5.34 2.91 -4.84
N THR A 72 -4.90 3.27 -3.64
CA THR A 72 -4.40 2.30 -2.66
C THR A 72 -5.39 2.20 -1.51
N PHE A 73 -5.85 0.99 -1.23
CA PHE A 73 -6.72 0.64 -0.11
C PHE A 73 -5.98 -0.36 0.79
N ASP A 74 -5.45 0.13 1.89
CA ASP A 74 -4.43 -0.55 2.70
C ASP A 74 -4.81 -0.60 4.18
N GLY A 75 -4.83 -1.79 4.79
CA GLY A 75 -4.88 -1.93 6.25
C GLY A 75 -6.27 -1.85 6.90
N PHE A 76 -7.33 -2.24 6.18
CA PHE A 76 -8.70 -2.24 6.69
C PHE A 76 -9.22 -3.64 7.00
N ILE A 77 -10.18 -3.70 7.92
CA ILE A 77 -11.10 -4.84 8.06
C ILE A 77 -12.41 -4.44 7.37
N VAL A 78 -12.85 -5.23 6.38
CA VAL A 78 -14.12 -5.02 5.67
C VAL A 78 -14.98 -6.25 5.90
N LYS A 79 -16.14 -6.07 6.54
CA LYS A 79 -17.05 -7.18 6.87
C LYS A 79 -18.51 -6.79 6.67
N PHE A 80 -19.35 -7.79 6.44
CA PHE A 80 -20.79 -7.60 6.40
C PHE A 80 -21.53 -8.88 6.84
N ILE A 81 -22.32 -8.77 7.92
CA ILE A 81 -22.92 -9.92 8.64
C ILE A 81 -24.47 -9.84 8.66
N HIS A 82 -25.07 -8.89 7.93
CA HIS A 82 -26.47 -8.48 8.11
C HIS A 82 -27.45 -8.89 7.03
N SER A 83 -27.18 -9.87 6.15
CA SER A 83 -28.21 -10.24 5.18
C SER A 83 -29.34 -10.98 5.89
N THR A 84 -30.43 -10.30 6.24
CA THR A 84 -31.72 -10.96 6.38
C THR A 84 -32.13 -11.50 5.01
N GLU A 85 -33.04 -12.47 4.97
CA GLU A 85 -33.57 -13.05 3.72
C GLU A 85 -34.22 -11.93 2.89
N TYR A 86 -33.45 -11.32 1.99
CA TYR A 86 -34.00 -10.36 1.04
C TYR A 86 -34.81 -11.14 0.01
N PRO A 87 -36.05 -10.74 -0.29
CA PRO A 87 -36.85 -11.42 -1.31
C PRO A 87 -36.09 -11.37 -2.64
N GLU A 88 -36.04 -12.52 -3.32
CA GLU A 88 -35.61 -12.61 -4.72
C GLU A 88 -36.29 -11.52 -5.57
N PRO A 89 -35.62 -10.93 -6.59
CA PRO A 89 -34.37 -11.38 -7.21
C PRO A 89 -33.22 -10.38 -6.96
N TYR A 90 -32.17 -10.85 -6.26
CA TYR A 90 -30.86 -10.18 -6.03
C TYR A 90 -30.83 -9.03 -5.00
N PRO A 91 -29.75 -8.97 -4.20
CA PRO A 91 -28.47 -8.51 -4.72
C PRO A 91 -27.21 -9.29 -4.35
N VAL A 92 -26.22 -9.23 -5.25
CA VAL A 92 -24.85 -9.62 -4.95
C VAL A 92 -24.31 -8.59 -3.95
N THR A 93 -24.00 -9.02 -2.73
CA THR A 93 -23.35 -8.14 -1.75
C THR A 93 -21.87 -8.39 -1.86
N ASP A 94 -21.13 -7.49 -2.50
CA ASP A 94 -19.67 -7.54 -2.53
C ASP A 94 -19.12 -6.81 -1.30
N LEU A 95 -18.03 -7.29 -0.70
CA LEU A 95 -17.34 -6.46 0.29
C LEU A 95 -16.58 -5.33 -0.40
N ILE A 96 -15.79 -5.64 -1.42
CA ILE A 96 -15.03 -4.66 -2.18
C ILE A 96 -15.31 -4.86 -3.66
N SER A 97 -15.70 -3.80 -4.36
CA SER A 97 -15.96 -3.83 -5.80
C SER A 97 -15.21 -2.71 -6.51
N ILE A 98 -14.50 -3.03 -7.59
CA ILE A 98 -13.85 -2.06 -8.46
C ILE A 98 -14.78 -1.81 -9.64
N ASN A 99 -15.47 -0.68 -9.71
CA ASN A 99 -16.49 -0.46 -10.74
C ASN A 99 -15.89 -0.20 -12.13
N ASN A 100 -15.46 -1.25 -12.82
CA ASN A 100 -14.73 -1.20 -14.08
C ASN A 100 -15.58 -0.90 -15.32
N GLN A 101 -16.91 -0.87 -15.18
CA GLN A 101 -17.78 -0.94 -16.35
C GLN A 101 -17.85 0.37 -17.17
N SER A 102 -17.47 1.51 -16.58
CA SER A 102 -17.66 2.83 -17.19
C SER A 102 -16.37 3.61 -17.48
N ASN A 103 -15.27 3.35 -16.77
CA ASN A 103 -14.02 4.13 -16.89
C ASN A 103 -12.77 3.25 -17.06
N GLU A 104 -11.66 3.89 -17.43
CA GLU A 104 -10.35 3.27 -17.65
C GLU A 104 -9.58 3.17 -16.32
N TYR A 105 -9.71 2.05 -15.60
CA TYR A 105 -9.08 1.90 -14.29
C TYR A 105 -7.73 1.22 -14.36
N THR A 106 -6.73 1.84 -13.76
CA THR A 106 -5.37 1.31 -13.68
C THR A 106 -4.72 1.71 -12.37
N ASP A 107 -3.76 0.92 -11.91
CA ASP A 107 -3.02 1.12 -10.67
C ASP A 107 -3.93 1.13 -9.43
N VAL A 108 -4.78 0.10 -9.31
CA VAL A 108 -5.59 -0.13 -8.09
C VAL A 108 -4.92 -1.21 -7.24
N ARG A 109 -4.73 -0.90 -5.96
CA ARG A 109 -4.03 -1.75 -4.99
C ARG A 109 -4.94 -1.99 -3.79
N ILE A 110 -5.36 -3.24 -3.61
CA ILE A 110 -6.12 -3.72 -2.44
C ILE A 110 -5.16 -4.59 -1.64
N VAL A 111 -4.54 -4.02 -0.60
CA VAL A 111 -3.42 -4.66 0.09
C VAL A 111 -3.59 -4.69 1.60
N ASN A 112 -3.05 -5.72 2.25
CA ASN A 112 -3.00 -5.78 3.72
C ASN A 112 -4.38 -5.65 4.41
N ASN A 113 -5.45 -6.16 3.79
CA ASN A 113 -6.79 -6.09 4.35
C ASN A 113 -7.26 -7.45 4.90
N VAL A 114 -8.21 -7.38 5.84
CA VAL A 114 -9.06 -8.51 6.20
C VAL A 114 -10.41 -8.30 5.50
N VAL A 115 -10.72 -9.14 4.52
CA VAL A 115 -11.95 -9.08 3.71
C VAL A 115 -12.82 -10.29 4.07
N GLY A 116 -13.75 -10.07 4.99
CA GLY A 116 -14.62 -11.11 5.50
C GLY A 116 -14.98 -10.94 6.98
N PRO A 117 -16.00 -11.67 7.46
CA PRO A 117 -16.88 -12.53 6.67
C PRO A 117 -17.86 -11.70 5.80
N ASN A 118 -18.37 -12.33 4.74
CA ASN A 118 -19.53 -11.85 4.01
C ASN A 118 -20.61 -12.94 4.06
N THR A 119 -21.50 -12.83 5.04
CA THR A 119 -22.35 -13.96 5.43
C THR A 119 -23.77 -13.59 5.80
N ASN A 120 -24.64 -14.57 5.62
CA ASN A 120 -26.01 -14.58 6.09
C ASN A 120 -26.11 -15.56 7.28
N LEU A 121 -26.50 -15.06 8.46
CA LEU A 121 -26.70 -15.91 9.64
C LEU A 121 -28.04 -16.68 9.62
N LEU A 122 -28.96 -16.33 8.72
CA LEU A 122 -30.30 -16.89 8.62
C LEU A 122 -30.49 -17.88 7.44
N SER A 123 -29.85 -17.66 6.29
CA SER A 123 -30.03 -18.51 5.08
C SER A 123 -28.79 -18.63 4.19
N GLN A 124 -28.29 -19.86 4.06
CA GLN A 124 -27.16 -20.25 3.21
C GLN A 124 -27.64 -21.10 2.02
N ASN A 125 -28.71 -20.65 1.37
CA ASN A 125 -29.41 -21.42 0.33
C ASN A 125 -28.69 -21.53 -1.03
N GLY A 126 -27.48 -20.97 -1.16
CA GLY A 126 -26.67 -21.04 -2.37
C GLY A 126 -27.22 -20.28 -3.58
N LYS A 127 -28.20 -19.37 -3.41
CA LYS A 127 -28.80 -18.59 -4.51
C LYS A 127 -28.34 -17.14 -4.61
N GLN A 128 -27.84 -16.57 -3.51
CA GLN A 128 -27.39 -15.18 -3.44
C GLN A 128 -25.86 -15.14 -3.39
N GLY A 129 -25.24 -14.47 -4.36
CA GLY A 129 -23.79 -14.25 -4.38
C GLY A 129 -23.37 -13.30 -3.26
N ARG A 130 -22.46 -13.74 -2.39
CA ARG A 130 -21.84 -12.87 -1.38
C ARG A 130 -20.34 -12.92 -1.61
N MET A 131 -19.81 -11.92 -2.28
CA MET A 131 -18.45 -11.97 -2.79
C MET A 131 -17.50 -11.22 -1.85
N GLY A 132 -16.24 -11.64 -1.82
CA GLY A 132 -15.18 -10.86 -1.16
C GLY A 132 -14.81 -9.65 -2.00
N ILE A 133 -13.88 -9.85 -2.93
CA ILE A 133 -13.41 -8.81 -3.86
C ILE A 133 -13.93 -9.11 -5.27
N VAL A 134 -14.60 -8.14 -5.89
CA VAL A 134 -15.11 -8.27 -7.26
C VAL A 134 -14.50 -7.20 -8.16
N VAL A 135 -14.03 -7.66 -9.32
CA VAL A 135 -13.52 -6.80 -10.38
C VAL A 135 -14.30 -7.14 -11.64
N PRO A 136 -15.44 -6.48 -11.88
CA PRO A 136 -16.10 -6.51 -13.16
C PRO A 136 -15.12 -6.18 -14.30
N GLY A 137 -15.41 -6.69 -15.49
CA GLY A 137 -14.58 -6.41 -16.67
C GLY A 137 -14.83 -5.01 -17.22
N PRO A 138 -13.83 -4.41 -17.88
CA PRO A 138 -13.98 -3.15 -18.56
C PRO A 138 -14.90 -3.35 -19.78
N ARG A 139 -15.68 -2.32 -20.13
CA ARG A 139 -16.49 -2.33 -21.36
C ARG A 139 -15.71 -1.85 -22.60
N LYS A 140 -14.44 -1.47 -22.42
CA LYS A 140 -13.53 -0.98 -23.47
C LYS A 140 -12.16 -1.65 -23.33
N LYS A 141 -11.40 -1.75 -24.42
CA LYS A 141 -10.04 -2.30 -24.40
C LYS A 141 -9.09 -1.32 -23.71
N VAL A 142 -8.67 -1.64 -22.49
CA VAL A 142 -7.73 -0.86 -21.68
C VAL A 142 -6.77 -1.84 -21.00
N VAL A 143 -5.52 -1.40 -20.80
CA VAL A 143 -4.54 -2.10 -19.98
C VAL A 143 -4.74 -1.71 -18.51
N GLN A 144 -5.06 -2.69 -17.68
CA GLN A 144 -5.27 -2.55 -16.25
C GLN A 144 -4.10 -3.14 -15.47
N SER A 145 -3.63 -2.38 -14.48
CA SER A 145 -2.73 -2.89 -13.44
C SER A 145 -3.49 -2.97 -12.12
N LEU A 146 -3.66 -4.18 -11.62
CA LEU A 146 -4.35 -4.49 -10.36
C LEU A 146 -3.39 -5.25 -9.43
N THR A 147 -3.34 -4.85 -8.17
CA THR A 147 -2.65 -5.61 -7.12
C THR A 147 -3.65 -5.98 -6.03
N ILE A 148 -3.86 -7.28 -5.82
CA ILE A 148 -4.56 -7.81 -4.64
C ILE A 148 -3.53 -8.61 -3.85
N ALA A 149 -2.97 -8.02 -2.79
CA ALA A 149 -1.86 -8.66 -2.09
C ALA A 149 -1.89 -8.60 -0.57
N ASN A 150 -1.30 -9.60 0.09
CA ASN A 150 -1.15 -9.64 1.54
C ASN A 150 -2.47 -9.60 2.32
N ASN A 151 -3.58 -10.02 1.72
CA ASN A 151 -4.90 -9.99 2.37
C ASN A 151 -5.26 -11.33 3.04
N LYS A 152 -6.10 -11.26 4.07
CA LYS A 152 -6.92 -12.39 4.54
C LYS A 152 -8.30 -12.27 3.92
N ILE A 153 -8.71 -13.20 3.06
CA ILE A 153 -10.00 -13.18 2.37
C ILE A 153 -10.75 -14.45 2.73
N PHE A 154 -11.94 -14.31 3.31
CA PHE A 154 -12.61 -15.50 3.84
C PHE A 154 -14.12 -15.37 3.99
N ASN A 155 -14.77 -16.53 4.04
CA ASN A 155 -16.20 -16.69 4.33
C ASN A 155 -17.10 -15.80 3.45
N ALA A 156 -16.79 -15.73 2.15
CA ALA A 156 -17.74 -15.35 1.10
C ALA A 156 -18.73 -16.52 0.90
N THR A 157 -19.83 -16.51 1.66
CA THR A 157 -20.77 -17.65 1.73
C THR A 157 -21.90 -17.53 0.68
N GLY A 158 -22.87 -18.46 0.61
CA GLY A 158 -23.90 -18.40 -0.46
C GLY A 158 -23.33 -18.77 -1.82
N ASP A 159 -23.68 -18.11 -2.93
CA ASP A 159 -22.99 -18.35 -4.21
C ASP A 159 -21.69 -17.50 -4.31
N GLY A 160 -20.91 -17.45 -3.23
CA GLY A 160 -19.84 -16.47 -2.99
C GLY A 160 -18.44 -16.95 -3.32
N CYS A 161 -17.66 -16.10 -3.99
CA CYS A 161 -16.23 -16.28 -4.27
C CYS A 161 -15.39 -15.35 -3.39
N GLY A 162 -14.18 -15.78 -3.03
CA GLY A 162 -13.21 -14.92 -2.34
C GLY A 162 -12.79 -13.74 -3.22
N ILE A 163 -12.32 -14.05 -4.43
CA ILE A 163 -11.98 -13.06 -5.47
C ILE A 163 -12.65 -13.47 -6.78
N LEU A 164 -13.40 -12.54 -7.40
CA LEU A 164 -14.02 -12.73 -8.71
C LEU A 164 -13.54 -11.64 -9.68
N LEU A 165 -12.88 -12.05 -10.76
CA LEU A 165 -12.58 -11.19 -11.89
C LEU A 165 -13.44 -11.60 -13.08
N LEU A 166 -14.15 -10.62 -13.64
CA LEU A 166 -14.91 -10.79 -14.86
C LEU A 166 -14.16 -10.14 -16.02
N GLY A 167 -14.05 -10.82 -17.16
CA GLY A 167 -13.57 -10.24 -18.41
C GLY A 167 -14.65 -9.39 -19.08
N SER A 168 -14.34 -8.88 -20.27
CA SER A 168 -15.32 -8.11 -21.06
C SER A 168 -16.54 -8.96 -21.41
N GLN A 169 -17.75 -8.43 -21.21
CA GLN A 169 -19.01 -9.13 -21.51
C GLN A 169 -19.32 -9.29 -23.01
N ASN A 170 -18.50 -8.70 -23.90
CA ASN A 170 -18.79 -8.68 -25.33
C ASN A 170 -18.32 -9.95 -26.03
N ILE A 171 -19.31 -10.68 -26.52
CA ILE A 171 -19.19 -11.94 -27.25
C ILE A 171 -18.63 -11.68 -28.65
N GLY A 172 -17.70 -12.51 -29.12
CA GLY A 172 -17.38 -12.65 -30.54
C GLY A 172 -16.61 -11.50 -31.22
N THR A 173 -16.20 -10.44 -30.51
CA THR A 173 -15.32 -9.39 -31.06
C THR A 173 -13.91 -9.49 -30.46
N PRO A 174 -12.88 -9.87 -31.24
CA PRO A 174 -11.49 -10.01 -30.76
C PRO A 174 -10.90 -8.73 -30.15
N ALA A 175 -11.51 -7.58 -30.44
CA ALA A 175 -10.97 -6.26 -30.13
C ALA A 175 -11.25 -5.76 -28.70
N LEU A 176 -11.99 -6.49 -27.85
CA LEU A 176 -12.43 -5.96 -26.54
C LEU A 176 -12.06 -6.82 -25.32
N ALA A 177 -11.24 -7.87 -25.45
CA ALA A 177 -10.79 -8.66 -24.31
C ALA A 177 -10.10 -7.79 -23.24
N ALA A 178 -10.37 -8.08 -21.97
CA ALA A 178 -9.91 -7.28 -20.84
C ALA A 178 -8.43 -7.55 -20.56
N VAL A 179 -7.56 -6.56 -20.77
CA VAL A 179 -6.12 -6.72 -20.59
C VAL A 179 -5.75 -6.31 -19.17
N TYR A 180 -5.46 -7.29 -18.31
CA TYR A 180 -4.96 -7.14 -16.95
C TYR A 180 -3.43 -7.30 -16.93
N GLU A 181 -2.75 -6.63 -17.86
CA GLU A 181 -1.31 -6.75 -18.03
C GLU A 181 -0.54 -6.33 -16.77
N GLY A 182 0.33 -7.23 -16.29
CA GLY A 182 1.10 -7.03 -15.06
C GLY A 182 0.28 -7.09 -13.77
N SER A 183 -1.03 -7.39 -13.85
CA SER A 183 -1.86 -7.54 -12.66
C SER A 183 -1.50 -8.79 -11.87
N ILE A 184 -1.68 -8.72 -10.55
CA ILE A 184 -1.21 -9.75 -9.62
C ILE A 184 -2.18 -9.96 -8.44
N ILE A 185 -2.41 -11.24 -8.13
CA ILE A 185 -2.99 -11.71 -6.88
C ILE A 185 -1.87 -12.42 -6.11
N ASP A 186 -1.28 -11.74 -5.12
CA ASP A 186 -0.05 -12.21 -4.46
C ASP A 186 -0.19 -12.39 -2.96
N ASN A 187 0.40 -13.45 -2.41
CA ASN A 187 0.65 -13.55 -0.98
C ASN A 187 -0.62 -13.39 -0.11
N ASN A 188 -1.78 -13.85 -0.58
CA ASN A 188 -3.03 -13.82 0.18
C ASN A 188 -3.25 -15.15 0.91
N THR A 189 -4.15 -15.15 1.90
CA THR A 189 -4.81 -16.36 2.41
C THR A 189 -6.29 -16.29 2.08
N ILE A 190 -6.79 -17.29 1.36
CA ILE A 190 -8.13 -17.34 0.77
C ILE A 190 -8.81 -18.64 1.17
N SER A 191 -9.84 -18.56 2.03
CA SER A 191 -10.44 -19.77 2.62
C SER A 191 -11.90 -19.63 3.04
N GLY A 192 -12.63 -20.75 3.13
CA GLY A 192 -14.00 -20.77 3.64
C GLY A 192 -15.05 -20.15 2.71
N ASN A 193 -14.66 -19.79 1.49
CA ASN A 193 -15.58 -19.26 0.49
C ASN A 193 -16.38 -20.41 -0.12
N HIS A 194 -17.67 -20.22 -0.38
CA HIS A 194 -18.53 -21.33 -0.74
C HIS A 194 -18.32 -21.79 -2.19
N ARG A 195 -18.26 -20.85 -3.14
CA ARG A 195 -18.10 -21.17 -4.56
C ARG A 195 -16.64 -21.47 -4.90
N SER A 196 -15.77 -20.49 -4.71
CA SER A 196 -14.36 -20.63 -5.02
C SER A 196 -13.48 -19.68 -4.23
N GLY A 197 -12.19 -20.01 -4.13
CA GLY A 197 -11.20 -19.06 -3.65
C GLY A 197 -11.01 -17.91 -4.65
N ILE A 198 -10.60 -18.26 -5.87
CA ILE A 198 -10.38 -17.30 -6.97
C ILE A 198 -11.15 -17.77 -8.21
N GLU A 199 -11.87 -16.86 -8.86
CA GLU A 199 -12.52 -17.11 -10.14
C GLU A 199 -12.15 -16.05 -11.17
N LEU A 200 -11.57 -16.50 -12.29
CA LEU A 200 -11.40 -15.69 -13.49
C LEU A 200 -12.44 -16.18 -14.51
N SER A 201 -13.40 -15.32 -14.84
CA SER A 201 -14.51 -15.65 -15.74
C SER A 201 -14.58 -14.67 -16.90
N GLY A 202 -14.66 -15.18 -18.13
CA GLY A 202 -14.55 -14.35 -19.34
C GLY A 202 -13.11 -14.03 -19.71
N GLY A 203 -12.89 -13.26 -20.78
CA GLY A 203 -11.58 -12.93 -21.34
C GLY A 203 -10.70 -12.02 -20.48
N VAL A 204 -10.48 -12.41 -19.21
CA VAL A 204 -9.46 -11.90 -18.30
C VAL A 204 -8.11 -12.34 -18.84
N GLN A 205 -7.34 -11.44 -19.42
CA GLN A 205 -6.08 -11.80 -20.06
C GLN A 205 -4.92 -10.91 -19.63
N GLY A 206 -3.73 -11.50 -19.45
CA GLY A 206 -2.48 -10.75 -19.46
C GLY A 206 -2.10 -10.26 -20.86
N SER A 207 -0.88 -9.73 -21.02
CA SER A 207 -0.29 -9.52 -22.35
C SER A 207 0.47 -10.76 -22.82
N ALA A 208 0.78 -10.81 -24.12
CA ALA A 208 1.53 -11.93 -24.71
C ALA A 208 3.01 -11.95 -24.28
N ASP A 209 3.53 -10.82 -23.78
CA ASP A 209 4.84 -10.79 -23.15
C ASP A 209 4.74 -11.42 -21.76
N THR A 210 5.65 -12.35 -21.44
CA THR A 210 5.73 -12.98 -20.12
C THR A 210 5.84 -11.97 -18.99
N ALA A 211 6.44 -10.80 -19.23
CA ALA A 211 6.49 -9.71 -18.24
C ALA A 211 5.10 -9.16 -17.89
N GLY A 212 4.15 -9.19 -18.82
CA GLY A 212 2.80 -8.68 -18.68
C GLY A 212 1.73 -9.75 -18.46
N HIS A 213 2.08 -11.01 -18.22
CA HIS A 213 1.12 -12.03 -17.79
C HIS A 213 0.36 -11.60 -16.52
N PHE A 214 -0.89 -12.04 -16.39
CA PHE A 214 -1.62 -11.97 -15.12
C PHE A 214 -1.07 -13.03 -14.18
N ARG A 215 -0.77 -12.68 -12.93
CA ARG A 215 -0.11 -13.60 -12.00
C ARG A 215 -0.97 -13.89 -10.77
N ILE A 216 -1.08 -15.18 -10.43
CA ILE A 216 -1.61 -15.66 -9.15
C ILE A 216 -0.45 -16.32 -8.43
N THR A 217 0.12 -15.66 -7.43
CA THR A 217 1.39 -16.06 -6.80
C THR A 217 1.34 -16.15 -5.29
N ASN A 218 2.07 -17.10 -4.72
CA ASN A 218 2.33 -17.16 -3.27
C ASN A 218 1.06 -17.21 -2.38
N ASN A 219 -0.09 -17.62 -2.90
CA ASN A 219 -1.35 -17.63 -2.15
C ASN A 219 -1.55 -18.96 -1.40
N ASN A 220 -2.23 -18.90 -0.25
CA ASN A 220 -2.77 -20.06 0.45
C ASN A 220 -4.27 -20.15 0.13
N ILE A 221 -4.67 -21.06 -0.75
CA ILE A 221 -6.05 -21.20 -1.24
C ILE A 221 -6.59 -22.54 -0.75
N THR A 222 -7.30 -22.50 0.38
CA THR A 222 -7.63 -23.73 1.11
C THR A 222 -9.03 -23.71 1.69
N HIS A 223 -9.61 -24.87 1.98
CA HIS A 223 -10.88 -24.97 2.71
C HIS A 223 -12.04 -24.18 2.06
N ASN A 224 -12.04 -24.02 0.73
CA ASN A 224 -13.20 -23.43 0.03
C ASN A 224 -14.23 -24.52 -0.23
N GLY A 225 -15.51 -24.21 -0.02
CA GLY A 225 -16.64 -25.15 -0.03
C GLY A 225 -17.16 -25.50 1.37
N TRP A 226 -17.67 -26.71 1.52
CA TRP A 226 -18.12 -27.37 2.77
C TRP A 226 -19.23 -26.67 3.55
N ASN A 227 -19.94 -25.73 2.92
CA ASN A 227 -20.98 -24.99 3.63
C ASN A 227 -22.34 -25.69 3.60
N ASN A 228 -22.62 -26.57 2.63
CA ASN A 228 -23.90 -27.26 2.54
C ASN A 228 -23.81 -28.68 1.96
N THR A 229 -24.22 -29.68 2.75
CA THR A 229 -24.27 -31.09 2.30
C THR A 229 -25.33 -31.37 1.22
N ALA A 230 -26.26 -30.44 0.98
CA ALA A 230 -27.28 -30.53 -0.07
C ALA A 230 -26.80 -29.99 -1.43
N ASP A 231 -25.57 -29.49 -1.53
CA ASP A 231 -25.05 -28.96 -2.79
C ASP A 231 -24.97 -30.03 -3.86
N LYS A 232 -25.48 -29.69 -5.04
CA LYS A 232 -25.44 -30.61 -6.18
C LYS A 232 -24.00 -30.74 -6.69
N ASN A 233 -23.59 -31.95 -7.02
CA ASN A 233 -22.31 -32.24 -7.67
C ASN A 233 -22.11 -31.45 -8.98
N THR A 234 -23.19 -31.04 -9.64
CA THR A 234 -23.14 -30.23 -10.86
C THR A 234 -22.83 -28.75 -10.59
N LEU A 235 -22.76 -28.28 -9.35
CA LEU A 235 -22.45 -26.86 -9.08
C LEU A 235 -20.94 -26.68 -8.86
N LYS A 236 -20.42 -25.49 -9.23
CA LYS A 236 -19.01 -25.10 -9.10
C LYS A 236 -18.55 -24.82 -7.66
N TYR A 237 -19.31 -25.25 -6.66
CA TYR A 237 -19.03 -24.94 -5.27
C TYR A 237 -17.85 -25.73 -4.75
N GLY A 238 -16.94 -25.07 -4.03
CA GLY A 238 -15.81 -25.71 -3.36
C GLY A 238 -14.52 -25.83 -4.17
N ASN A 239 -14.32 -25.02 -5.21
CA ASN A 239 -13.07 -25.04 -5.98
C ASN A 239 -12.00 -24.09 -5.41
N GLY A 240 -10.72 -24.40 -5.62
CA GLY A 240 -9.63 -23.47 -5.28
C GLY A 240 -9.58 -22.29 -6.26
N ILE A 241 -9.23 -22.57 -7.51
CA ILE A 241 -9.16 -21.61 -8.62
C ILE A 241 -10.06 -22.08 -9.77
N ILE A 242 -10.82 -21.17 -10.37
CA ILE A 242 -11.69 -21.41 -11.53
C ILE A 242 -11.25 -20.50 -12.69
N LEU A 243 -11.07 -21.09 -13.88
CA LEU A 243 -10.79 -20.40 -15.15
C LEU A 243 -11.83 -20.77 -16.20
N ILE A 244 -12.73 -19.86 -16.55
CA ILE A 244 -13.88 -20.14 -17.43
C ILE A 244 -14.20 -18.98 -18.36
N ARG A 245 -14.97 -19.22 -19.40
CA ARG A 245 -15.62 -18.14 -20.17
C ARG A 245 -16.79 -17.55 -19.38
N ILE A 246 -17.19 -16.33 -19.76
CA ILE A 246 -18.38 -15.71 -19.17
C ILE A 246 -19.64 -16.51 -19.57
N GLY A 247 -20.58 -16.62 -18.64
CA GLY A 247 -21.85 -17.32 -18.88
C GLY A 247 -21.76 -18.85 -18.87
N SER A 248 -20.60 -19.45 -18.53
CA SER A 248 -20.49 -20.91 -18.32
C SER A 248 -21.38 -21.44 -17.19
N ASP A 249 -21.97 -20.57 -16.37
CA ASP A 249 -22.85 -20.86 -15.24
C ASP A 249 -24.32 -20.45 -15.45
N ILE A 250 -24.64 -19.76 -16.56
CA ILE A 250 -26.00 -19.28 -16.86
C ILE A 250 -26.74 -20.33 -17.71
N THR A 251 -27.94 -20.73 -17.31
CA THR A 251 -28.76 -21.72 -18.06
C THR A 251 -29.66 -21.09 -19.12
N THR A 252 -30.12 -19.85 -18.91
CA THR A 252 -31.13 -19.18 -19.75
C THR A 252 -30.57 -18.56 -21.03
N TYR A 253 -29.31 -18.09 -21.02
CA TYR A 253 -28.69 -17.35 -22.14
C TYR A 253 -27.45 -18.06 -22.72
N LYS A 254 -27.36 -19.39 -22.59
CA LYS A 254 -26.16 -20.18 -22.95
C LYS A 254 -25.63 -19.94 -24.37
N GLN A 255 -26.52 -19.84 -25.36
CA GLN A 255 -26.16 -19.60 -26.76
C GLN A 255 -25.52 -18.23 -26.97
N GLN A 256 -25.87 -17.25 -26.13
CA GLN A 256 -25.33 -15.90 -26.24
C GLN A 256 -23.82 -15.89 -25.99
N PHE A 257 -23.29 -16.83 -25.19
CA PHE A 257 -21.89 -16.81 -24.74
C PHE A 257 -21.03 -17.93 -25.32
N SER A 258 -21.51 -18.74 -26.26
CA SER A 258 -20.78 -19.92 -26.78
C SER A 258 -19.45 -19.61 -27.48
N SER A 259 -19.27 -18.38 -27.95
CA SER A 259 -18.01 -17.86 -28.52
C SER A 259 -17.23 -16.97 -27.54
N ALA A 260 -17.61 -16.92 -26.27
CA ALA A 260 -16.91 -16.13 -25.27
C ALA A 260 -15.51 -16.69 -24.95
N TRP A 261 -14.56 -15.77 -24.83
CA TRP A 261 -13.18 -16.07 -24.48
C TRP A 261 -13.08 -16.53 -23.03
N GLY A 262 -12.22 -17.51 -22.77
CA GLY A 262 -11.73 -17.82 -21.43
C GLY A 262 -10.51 -16.97 -21.08
N PRO A 263 -10.01 -17.09 -19.85
CA PRO A 263 -8.74 -16.51 -19.44
C PRO A 263 -7.56 -16.84 -20.36
N ARG A 264 -6.62 -15.89 -20.46
CA ARG A 264 -5.42 -16.04 -21.30
C ARG A 264 -4.16 -15.37 -20.73
N TYR A 265 -2.98 -15.93 -20.98
CA TYR A 265 -1.70 -15.40 -20.48
C TYR A 265 -1.69 -15.26 -18.96
N VAL A 266 -1.98 -16.36 -18.28
CA VAL A 266 -2.11 -16.44 -16.81
C VAL A 266 -1.07 -17.37 -16.25
N ASP A 267 -0.30 -16.89 -15.28
CA ASP A 267 0.66 -17.66 -14.51
C ASP A 267 0.09 -17.93 -13.11
N ILE A 268 -0.11 -19.21 -12.77
CA ILE A 268 -0.43 -19.68 -11.42
C ILE A 268 0.85 -20.27 -10.84
N ASP A 269 1.53 -19.53 -9.97
CA ASP A 269 2.89 -19.86 -9.53
C ASP A 269 3.07 -19.86 -8.00
N ASN A 270 3.73 -20.87 -7.46
CA ASN A 270 4.11 -20.94 -6.05
C ASN A 270 2.95 -20.80 -5.04
N ASN A 271 1.75 -21.30 -5.39
CA ASN A 271 0.60 -21.31 -4.48
C ASN A 271 0.53 -22.64 -3.71
N LEU A 272 -0.01 -22.57 -2.49
CA LEU A 272 -0.54 -23.72 -1.78
C LEU A 272 -2.04 -23.80 -2.09
N ILE A 273 -2.46 -24.83 -2.83
CA ILE A 273 -3.84 -25.08 -3.21
C ILE A 273 -4.22 -26.42 -2.61
N SER A 274 -4.87 -26.39 -1.44
CA SER A 274 -5.07 -27.62 -0.68
C SER A 274 -6.38 -27.68 0.08
N GLU A 275 -6.89 -28.89 0.27
CA GLU A 275 -8.05 -29.11 1.14
C GLU A 275 -9.26 -28.26 0.69
N ASN A 276 -9.39 -27.99 -0.61
CA ASN A 276 -10.64 -27.46 -1.17
C ASN A 276 -11.61 -28.62 -1.37
N GLU A 277 -12.90 -28.37 -1.19
CA GLU A 277 -13.92 -29.43 -1.20
C GLU A 277 -13.94 -30.23 -2.52
N LYS A 278 -13.82 -29.53 -3.65
CA LYS A 278 -13.85 -30.12 -4.99
C LYS A 278 -12.47 -30.01 -5.65
N ILE A 279 -12.33 -29.20 -6.70
CA ILE A 279 -11.16 -29.22 -7.57
C ILE A 279 -10.18 -28.15 -7.11
N GLY A 280 -8.89 -28.47 -7.09
CA GLY A 280 -7.85 -27.48 -6.81
C GLY A 280 -7.86 -26.36 -7.86
N ILE A 281 -7.72 -26.73 -9.14
CA ILE A 281 -7.82 -25.81 -10.29
C ILE A 281 -8.77 -26.38 -11.34
N TYR A 282 -9.84 -25.66 -11.65
CA TYR A 282 -10.79 -25.98 -12.72
C TYR A 282 -10.58 -25.09 -13.94
N ILE A 283 -10.53 -25.68 -15.13
CA ILE A 283 -10.27 -25.01 -16.41
C ILE A 283 -11.34 -25.44 -17.42
N GLY A 284 -12.09 -24.46 -17.94
CA GLY A 284 -13.06 -24.65 -19.03
C GLY A 284 -12.44 -24.70 -20.44
N PRO A 285 -13.25 -24.87 -21.49
CA PRO A 285 -12.81 -25.24 -22.84
C PRO A 285 -12.12 -24.15 -23.67
N THR A 286 -12.22 -22.88 -23.30
CA THR A 286 -11.77 -21.75 -24.15
C THR A 286 -10.57 -20.99 -23.59
N ASN A 287 -9.88 -21.57 -22.61
CA ASN A 287 -8.69 -20.99 -21.96
C ASN A 287 -7.43 -21.18 -22.81
N GLN A 288 -6.53 -20.20 -22.80
CA GLN A 288 -5.32 -20.22 -23.63
C GLN A 288 -4.10 -19.77 -22.83
N ASP A 289 -2.91 -20.29 -23.12
CA ASP A 289 -1.65 -19.76 -22.57
C ASP A 289 -1.67 -19.69 -21.02
N ILE A 290 -2.03 -20.80 -20.38
CA ILE A 290 -2.11 -20.92 -18.92
C ILE A 290 -0.91 -21.72 -18.42
N THR A 291 -0.09 -21.11 -17.58
CA THR A 291 1.06 -21.77 -16.95
C THR A 291 0.80 -22.00 -15.47
N ILE A 292 0.79 -23.26 -15.04
CA ILE A 292 0.62 -23.68 -13.66
C ILE A 292 1.97 -24.23 -13.20
N LYS A 293 2.72 -23.47 -12.40
CA LYS A 293 4.08 -23.83 -12.04
C LYS A 293 4.40 -23.75 -10.56
N ASN A 294 5.27 -24.63 -10.09
CA ASN A 294 5.80 -24.59 -8.73
C ASN A 294 4.74 -24.56 -7.61
N ASN A 295 3.52 -25.04 -7.83
CA ASN A 295 2.46 -25.07 -6.83
C ASN A 295 2.51 -26.37 -6.02
N ILE A 296 1.94 -26.35 -4.81
CA ILE A 296 1.58 -27.54 -4.06
C ILE A 296 0.06 -27.73 -4.22
N LEU A 297 -0.34 -28.80 -4.90
CA LEU A 297 -1.73 -29.20 -5.10
C LEU A 297 -2.00 -30.44 -4.27
N SER A 298 -2.64 -30.30 -3.12
CA SER A 298 -2.80 -31.44 -2.21
C SER A 298 -4.15 -31.56 -1.53
N LYS A 299 -4.69 -32.78 -1.42
CA LYS A 299 -5.95 -33.06 -0.70
C LYS A 299 -7.16 -32.27 -1.19
N ASN A 300 -7.12 -31.74 -2.41
CA ASN A 300 -8.32 -31.20 -3.04
C ASN A 300 -9.21 -32.37 -3.42
N GLY A 301 -10.51 -32.27 -3.10
CA GLY A 301 -11.43 -33.35 -3.40
C GLY A 301 -11.21 -34.61 -2.56
N ALA A 302 -10.61 -34.50 -1.37
CA ALA A 302 -10.25 -35.65 -0.53
C ALA A 302 -11.14 -35.84 0.72
N GLY A 303 -12.34 -35.24 0.76
CA GLY A 303 -13.27 -35.29 1.91
C GLY A 303 -13.97 -36.65 2.14
N THR A 304 -14.70 -36.79 3.25
CA THR A 304 -15.22 -38.08 3.77
C THR A 304 -16.56 -38.59 3.21
N ASN A 305 -17.28 -37.84 2.36
CA ASN A 305 -18.64 -38.17 1.90
C ASN A 305 -18.80 -38.30 0.36
N GLY A 306 -17.98 -39.11 -0.32
CA GLY A 306 -18.18 -39.45 -1.74
C GLY A 306 -17.23 -38.75 -2.74
N TYR A 307 -16.07 -38.32 -2.27
CA TYR A 307 -15.18 -37.40 -2.98
C TYR A 307 -14.11 -38.07 -3.87
N SER A 308 -14.22 -39.38 -4.16
CA SER A 308 -13.40 -40.03 -5.20
C SER A 308 -13.81 -39.63 -6.63
N LEU A 309 -14.35 -38.42 -6.83
CA LEU A 309 -14.88 -37.91 -8.09
C LEU A 309 -14.22 -36.59 -8.54
N TRP A 310 -13.40 -35.95 -7.71
CA TRP A 310 -12.82 -34.62 -7.97
C TRP A 310 -11.29 -34.65 -8.03
N ASP A 311 -10.67 -33.62 -8.61
CA ASP A 311 -9.27 -33.71 -9.04
C ASP A 311 -8.39 -32.61 -8.44
N GLY A 312 -7.08 -32.79 -8.49
CA GLY A 312 -6.12 -31.72 -8.24
C GLY A 312 -6.27 -30.60 -9.28
N VAL A 313 -6.18 -30.98 -10.56
CA VAL A 313 -6.47 -30.10 -11.71
C VAL A 313 -7.46 -30.79 -12.64
N ARG A 314 -8.50 -30.08 -13.06
CA ARG A 314 -9.47 -30.54 -14.06
C ARG A 314 -9.54 -29.59 -15.24
N VAL A 315 -9.29 -30.12 -16.42
CA VAL A 315 -9.63 -29.50 -17.71
C VAL A 315 -10.94 -30.13 -18.18
N ASP A 316 -12.04 -29.39 -18.09
CA ASP A 316 -13.38 -29.87 -18.41
C ASP A 316 -13.87 -29.24 -19.70
N LEU A 317 -13.62 -29.93 -20.81
CA LEU A 317 -14.02 -29.44 -22.11
C LEU A 317 -15.52 -29.61 -22.39
N ASP A 318 -16.20 -30.45 -21.61
CA ASP A 318 -17.64 -30.69 -21.74
C ASP A 318 -18.48 -29.62 -21.00
N GLU A 319 -17.82 -28.82 -20.14
CA GLU A 319 -18.45 -27.92 -19.17
C GLU A 319 -19.56 -28.64 -18.37
N SER A 320 -19.17 -29.78 -17.80
CA SER A 320 -20.04 -30.74 -17.11
C SER A 320 -20.86 -30.13 -15.98
N TYR A 321 -20.39 -29.04 -15.35
CA TYR A 321 -21.12 -28.34 -14.30
C TYR A 321 -22.48 -27.77 -14.78
N HIS A 322 -22.61 -27.43 -16.06
CA HIS A 322 -23.84 -26.81 -16.54
C HIS A 322 -24.41 -27.42 -17.81
N GLY A 323 -23.68 -28.33 -18.48
CA GLY A 323 -24.15 -28.97 -19.72
C GLY A 323 -24.27 -27.94 -20.84
N ALA A 324 -23.13 -27.47 -21.34
CA ALA A 324 -23.08 -26.53 -22.44
C ALA A 324 -23.60 -27.16 -23.74
N THR A 325 -24.37 -26.40 -24.52
CA THR A 325 -24.90 -26.84 -25.83
C THR A 325 -23.86 -26.71 -26.94
N ASP A 326 -22.92 -25.77 -26.82
CA ASP A 326 -21.90 -25.47 -27.83
C ASP A 326 -20.50 -25.75 -27.26
N LYS A 327 -19.99 -26.93 -27.54
CA LYS A 327 -18.72 -27.43 -27.02
C LYS A 327 -17.57 -26.98 -27.93
N ASN A 328 -16.88 -25.91 -27.54
CA ASN A 328 -15.85 -25.28 -28.37
C ASN A 328 -14.44 -25.81 -28.05
N TYR A 329 -14.18 -27.06 -28.46
CA TYR A 329 -12.94 -27.79 -28.20
C TYR A 329 -11.70 -27.19 -28.89
N GLY A 330 -11.89 -26.36 -29.91
CA GLY A 330 -10.84 -25.74 -30.72
C GLY A 330 -10.08 -24.60 -30.07
N ASN A 331 -10.55 -24.10 -28.93
CA ASN A 331 -10.02 -22.89 -28.33
C ASN A 331 -9.13 -23.13 -27.11
N LEU A 332 -9.05 -24.37 -26.60
CA LEU A 332 -8.09 -24.70 -25.55
C LEU A 332 -6.69 -24.86 -26.16
N THR A 333 -5.73 -24.04 -25.75
CA THR A 333 -4.35 -24.17 -26.22
C THR A 333 -3.33 -23.78 -25.16
N ASN A 334 -2.13 -24.36 -25.24
CA ASN A 334 -0.97 -24.02 -24.42
C ASN A 334 -1.26 -23.99 -22.90
N ILE A 335 -1.85 -25.07 -22.40
CA ILE A 335 -2.03 -25.30 -20.96
C ILE A 335 -0.84 -26.15 -20.48
N VAL A 336 -0.03 -25.58 -19.60
CA VAL A 336 1.24 -26.17 -19.16
C VAL A 336 1.31 -26.25 -17.64
N LEU A 337 1.55 -27.44 -17.12
CA LEU A 337 1.83 -27.71 -15.71
C LEU A 337 3.31 -28.15 -15.58
N LYS A 338 4.11 -27.46 -14.77
CA LYS A 338 5.52 -27.85 -14.54
C LYS A 338 6.01 -27.47 -13.16
N GLY A 339 6.88 -28.26 -12.54
CA GLY A 339 7.46 -27.90 -11.24
C GLY A 339 6.52 -28.11 -10.05
N ASN A 340 5.31 -28.66 -10.24
CA ASN A 340 4.30 -28.76 -9.19
C ASN A 340 4.46 -30.05 -8.38
N ASP A 341 4.06 -29.99 -7.11
CA ASP A 341 3.84 -31.15 -6.26
C ASP A 341 2.34 -31.48 -6.22
N ILE A 342 1.96 -32.54 -6.94
CA ILE A 342 0.57 -32.98 -7.10
C ILE A 342 0.40 -34.27 -6.30
N ILE A 343 -0.19 -34.17 -5.11
CA ILE A 343 -0.17 -35.26 -4.13
C ILE A 343 -1.52 -35.41 -3.43
N ASN A 344 -2.00 -36.64 -3.21
CA ASN A 344 -3.15 -36.93 -2.35
C ASN A 344 -4.44 -36.14 -2.69
N ASN A 345 -4.62 -35.67 -3.92
CA ASN A 345 -5.92 -35.15 -4.39
C ASN A 345 -6.88 -36.33 -4.60
N GLY A 346 -8.16 -36.06 -4.89
CA GLY A 346 -9.21 -37.06 -5.05
C GLY A 346 -8.98 -38.11 -6.15
N ASP A 347 -9.85 -38.15 -7.16
CA ASP A 347 -9.84 -39.16 -8.22
C ASP A 347 -8.58 -39.07 -9.10
N TYR A 348 -8.22 -37.86 -9.55
CA TYR A 348 -7.03 -37.62 -10.36
C TYR A 348 -6.14 -36.50 -9.80
N GLY A 349 -4.84 -36.60 -10.02
CA GLY A 349 -3.93 -35.47 -9.92
C GLY A 349 -4.22 -34.44 -11.03
N VAL A 350 -4.34 -34.92 -12.27
CA VAL A 350 -4.74 -34.11 -13.44
C VAL A 350 -5.71 -34.92 -14.30
N ARG A 351 -6.87 -34.33 -14.61
CA ARG A 351 -7.89 -34.94 -15.46
C ARG A 351 -8.27 -34.02 -16.61
N VAL A 352 -8.38 -34.58 -17.80
CA VAL A 352 -8.95 -33.96 -19.00
C VAL A 352 -10.22 -34.71 -19.34
N ILE A 353 -11.34 -33.98 -19.42
CA ILE A 353 -12.63 -34.50 -19.87
C ILE A 353 -12.78 -34.17 -21.36
N GLN A 354 -13.08 -35.18 -22.17
CA GLN A 354 -13.03 -35.15 -23.65
C GLN A 354 -11.61 -34.98 -24.21
N THR A 355 -11.51 -34.95 -25.55
CA THR A 355 -10.23 -34.83 -26.27
C THR A 355 -10.05 -33.41 -26.79
N PRO A 356 -9.00 -32.68 -26.37
CA PRO A 356 -8.69 -31.37 -26.95
C PRO A 356 -8.26 -31.52 -28.42
N THR A 357 -8.71 -30.63 -29.30
CA THR A 357 -8.39 -30.72 -30.73
C THR A 357 -7.01 -30.15 -31.09
N LEU A 358 -6.41 -29.34 -30.20
CA LEU A 358 -5.08 -28.74 -30.39
C LEU A 358 -3.96 -29.46 -29.62
N GLY A 359 -4.23 -30.69 -29.16
CA GLY A 359 -3.24 -31.55 -28.51
C GLY A 359 -3.43 -31.70 -27.01
N SER A 360 -2.69 -32.64 -26.44
CA SER A 360 -2.73 -32.98 -25.01
C SER A 360 -2.20 -31.84 -24.13
N ILE A 361 -2.60 -31.85 -22.86
CA ILE A 361 -2.11 -30.93 -21.84
C ILE A 361 -0.68 -31.34 -21.44
N ASP A 362 0.25 -30.39 -21.42
CA ASP A 362 1.62 -30.67 -20.99
C ASP A 362 1.71 -30.60 -19.46
N ALA A 363 1.90 -31.74 -18.82
CA ALA A 363 2.12 -31.87 -17.37
C ALA A 363 3.43 -32.62 -17.07
N ARG A 364 4.44 -32.48 -17.92
CA ARG A 364 5.78 -33.03 -17.68
C ARG A 364 6.51 -32.26 -16.59
N ASN A 365 7.48 -32.90 -15.98
CA ASN A 365 8.32 -32.34 -14.92
C ASN A 365 7.52 -31.91 -13.68
N ASN A 366 6.57 -32.74 -13.24
CA ASN A 366 5.86 -32.59 -11.97
C ASN A 366 6.16 -33.78 -11.05
N TRP A 367 5.98 -33.58 -9.74
CA TRP A 367 5.97 -34.65 -8.75
C TRP A 367 4.54 -35.16 -8.55
N TRP A 368 4.36 -36.47 -8.58
CA TRP A 368 3.03 -37.13 -8.55
C TRP A 368 2.77 -37.92 -7.27
N GLY A 369 3.52 -37.62 -6.21
CA GLY A 369 3.44 -38.32 -4.92
C GLY A 369 4.27 -39.59 -4.82
N ASN A 370 4.85 -40.08 -5.93
CA ASN A 370 5.69 -41.27 -5.96
C ASN A 370 6.81 -41.16 -7.01
N ALA A 371 7.99 -41.69 -6.69
CA ALA A 371 9.15 -41.72 -7.60
C ALA A 371 8.87 -42.48 -8.90
N SER A 372 7.94 -43.43 -8.85
CA SER A 372 7.50 -44.22 -10.00
C SER A 372 6.60 -43.46 -10.98
N GLY A 373 6.21 -42.21 -10.66
CA GLY A 373 5.35 -41.39 -11.51
C GLY A 373 3.85 -41.63 -11.28
N PRO A 374 2.98 -40.95 -12.05
CA PRO A 374 1.54 -41.05 -11.90
C PRO A 374 0.99 -42.37 -12.48
N ARG A 375 -0.27 -42.67 -12.14
CA ARG A 375 -0.98 -43.84 -12.64
C ARG A 375 -1.94 -43.48 -13.78
N GLU A 376 -1.68 -44.00 -14.98
CA GLU A 376 -2.67 -43.99 -16.08
C GLU A 376 -3.65 -45.15 -15.87
N LEU A 377 -4.92 -44.84 -15.57
CA LEU A 377 -5.95 -45.84 -15.33
C LEU A 377 -6.29 -46.69 -16.56
N SER A 378 -6.15 -46.12 -17.76
CA SER A 378 -6.38 -46.78 -19.05
C SER A 378 -5.31 -47.85 -19.39
N LYS A 379 -4.18 -47.90 -18.66
CA LYS A 379 -3.05 -48.79 -18.96
C LYS A 379 -2.71 -49.81 -17.85
N SER A 380 -3.66 -50.09 -16.94
CA SER A 380 -3.56 -51.16 -15.93
C SER A 380 -2.21 -51.19 -15.16
N SER A 381 -1.91 -50.16 -14.36
CA SER A 381 -0.73 -50.17 -13.48
C SER A 381 -1.08 -50.46 -12.01
N THR A 382 -0.15 -51.12 -11.29
CA THR A 382 -0.23 -51.48 -9.86
C THR A 382 0.41 -50.44 -8.93
N VAL A 383 0.72 -49.23 -9.44
CA VAL A 383 1.45 -48.18 -8.70
C VAL A 383 0.49 -47.38 -7.81
N ILE A 384 0.87 -47.13 -6.54
CA ILE A 384 0.17 -46.21 -5.63
C ILE A 384 0.73 -44.80 -5.83
N ALA A 385 0.12 -44.04 -6.74
CA ALA A 385 0.45 -42.64 -7.06
C ALA A 385 -0.80 -41.88 -7.56
N SER A 386 -0.73 -40.56 -7.73
CA SER A 386 -1.86 -39.79 -8.28
C SER A 386 -2.25 -40.26 -9.69
N ASN A 387 -3.55 -40.41 -9.95
CA ASN A 387 -4.02 -40.81 -11.28
C ASN A 387 -3.90 -39.65 -12.28
N VAL A 388 -3.70 -40.00 -13.54
CA VAL A 388 -3.80 -39.08 -14.70
C VAL A 388 -4.74 -39.68 -15.74
N SER A 389 -5.53 -38.84 -16.39
CA SER A 389 -6.39 -39.27 -17.50
C SER A 389 -5.60 -39.34 -18.81
N ASP A 390 -6.26 -39.89 -19.85
CA ASP A 390 -5.80 -39.68 -21.23
C ASP A 390 -5.70 -38.18 -21.55
N ASN A 391 -4.91 -37.84 -22.58
CA ASN A 391 -4.62 -36.47 -23.02
C ASN A 391 -3.80 -35.61 -22.03
N VAL A 392 -3.09 -36.25 -21.09
CA VAL A 392 -2.10 -35.60 -20.21
C VAL A 392 -0.72 -36.14 -20.53
N LEU A 393 0.22 -35.27 -20.94
CA LEU A 393 1.63 -35.62 -21.10
C LEU A 393 2.32 -35.46 -19.75
N PHE A 394 2.71 -36.53 -19.08
CA PHE A 394 3.31 -36.44 -17.73
C PHE A 394 4.76 -36.93 -17.63
N SER A 395 5.31 -37.49 -18.72
CA SER A 395 6.69 -38.01 -18.76
C SER A 395 7.64 -37.10 -19.57
N PRO A 396 8.82 -36.74 -19.03
CA PRO A 396 9.38 -37.19 -17.76
C PRO A 396 8.66 -36.56 -16.54
N TRP A 397 8.74 -37.23 -15.39
CA TRP A 397 8.28 -36.72 -14.09
C TRP A 397 9.46 -36.60 -13.11
N TYR A 398 9.26 -35.90 -12.00
CA TYR A 398 10.27 -35.86 -10.94
C TYR A 398 10.25 -37.11 -10.07
N THR A 399 11.42 -37.58 -9.67
CA THR A 399 11.58 -38.77 -8.79
C THR A 399 11.58 -38.43 -7.30
N SER A 400 11.49 -37.15 -6.97
CA SER A 400 11.31 -36.61 -5.62
C SER A 400 10.40 -35.38 -5.68
N PRO A 401 9.80 -34.96 -4.55
CA PRO A 401 9.07 -33.69 -4.50
C PRO A 401 9.90 -32.54 -5.08
N ALA A 402 9.29 -31.76 -5.99
CA ALA A 402 9.89 -30.54 -6.53
C ALA A 402 10.11 -29.52 -5.40
N LYS A 403 9.23 -29.54 -4.41
CA LYS A 403 9.32 -28.78 -3.16
C LYS A 403 9.73 -29.76 -2.05
N SER A 404 10.98 -30.20 -2.04
CA SER A 404 11.49 -31.11 -1.00
C SER A 404 11.25 -30.53 0.40
N GLY A 405 10.40 -31.20 1.18
CA GLY A 405 10.42 -31.15 2.64
C GLY A 405 10.24 -29.76 3.26
N ALA A 406 9.01 -29.28 3.26
CA ALA A 406 8.51 -28.65 4.46
C ALA A 406 7.01 -28.98 4.59
N SER A 407 6.70 -29.93 5.48
CA SER A 407 5.65 -29.58 6.42
C SER A 407 6.19 -28.35 7.16
N THR A 408 5.98 -27.15 6.60
CA THR A 408 6.29 -25.93 7.31
C THR A 408 5.34 -25.94 8.48
N LEU A 409 5.86 -26.21 9.69
CA LEU A 409 5.17 -25.73 10.87
C LEU A 409 4.83 -24.26 10.59
N PRO A 410 3.57 -23.86 10.76
CA PRO A 410 3.13 -22.56 10.30
C PRO A 410 3.99 -21.49 10.98
N LYS A 411 4.53 -20.58 10.17
CA LYS A 411 5.42 -19.51 10.66
C LYS A 411 4.67 -18.66 11.70
N PRO A 412 5.35 -18.05 12.68
CA PRO A 412 4.69 -17.11 13.58
C PRO A 412 4.08 -15.94 12.78
N MET A 413 2.94 -15.43 13.21
CA MET A 413 2.40 -14.16 12.73
C MET A 413 3.22 -13.04 13.38
N ALA A 414 4.01 -12.33 12.57
CA ALA A 414 4.72 -11.13 13.00
C ALA A 414 3.82 -9.91 12.79
N THR A 415 3.53 -9.18 13.87
CA THR A 415 2.80 -7.92 13.83
C THR A 415 3.32 -7.01 14.93
N PHE A 416 3.27 -5.71 14.69
CA PHE A 416 3.52 -4.71 15.72
C PHE A 416 2.65 -3.49 15.50
N THR A 417 2.51 -2.64 16.52
CA THR A 417 1.98 -1.28 16.42
C THR A 417 3.09 -0.27 16.68
N VAL A 418 2.86 0.97 16.24
CA VAL A 418 3.71 2.12 16.57
C VAL A 418 2.84 3.11 17.34
N ASP A 419 3.40 3.75 18.36
CA ASP A 419 2.71 4.78 19.16
C ASP A 419 2.22 5.97 18.31
N LYS A 420 2.99 6.34 17.29
CA LYS A 420 2.63 7.35 16.29
C LYS A 420 3.23 7.01 14.92
N VAL A 421 2.62 7.51 13.85
CA VAL A 421 3.07 7.29 12.47
C VAL A 421 3.87 8.47 11.92
N GLU A 422 3.96 9.57 12.66
CA GLU A 422 4.71 10.77 12.31
C GLU A 422 5.20 11.49 13.57
N ASP A 423 6.42 12.04 13.53
CA ASP A 423 6.99 12.86 14.60
C ASP A 423 8.15 13.75 14.09
N THR A 424 8.46 14.83 14.82
CA THR A 424 9.52 15.80 14.46
C THR A 424 10.84 15.47 15.13
N VAL A 425 11.96 15.64 14.42
CA VAL A 425 13.31 15.40 14.97
C VAL A 425 13.62 16.24 16.24
N PRO A 426 14.23 15.68 17.30
CA PRO A 426 14.52 14.25 17.51
C PRO A 426 13.24 13.44 17.75
N ALA A 427 12.97 12.48 16.87
CA ALA A 427 11.68 11.83 16.76
C ALA A 427 11.71 10.45 17.42
N LYS A 428 11.12 10.32 18.60
CA LYS A 428 11.09 9.06 19.35
C LYS A 428 9.81 8.28 19.06
N PHE A 429 9.97 7.06 18.57
CA PHE A 429 8.88 6.10 18.35
C PHE A 429 9.01 4.91 19.29
N SER A 430 7.86 4.37 19.67
CA SER A 430 7.74 3.16 20.48
C SER A 430 7.03 2.09 19.66
N PHE A 431 7.58 0.87 19.67
CA PHE A 431 7.09 -0.28 18.91
C PHE A 431 6.61 -1.36 19.86
N ASP A 432 5.42 -1.90 19.61
CA ASP A 432 4.83 -2.97 20.41
C ASP A 432 4.46 -4.17 19.53
N ALA A 433 5.22 -5.26 19.64
CA ALA A 433 5.00 -6.52 18.94
C ALA A 433 4.24 -7.57 19.76
N SER A 434 3.59 -7.19 20.87
CA SER A 434 2.93 -8.12 21.80
C SER A 434 1.78 -8.90 21.15
N ALA A 435 1.19 -8.36 20.08
CA ALA A 435 0.17 -9.03 19.28
C ALA A 435 0.72 -10.06 18.27
N SER A 436 2.03 -10.26 18.20
CA SER A 436 2.61 -11.36 17.42
C SER A 436 2.27 -12.70 18.08
N GLU A 437 1.91 -13.70 17.27
CA GLU A 437 1.47 -15.00 17.78
C GLU A 437 2.08 -16.17 17.01
N SER A 438 2.33 -17.28 17.71
CA SER A 438 2.67 -18.55 17.07
C SER A 438 1.43 -19.14 16.41
N GLN A 439 1.57 -19.62 15.18
CA GLN A 439 0.49 -20.28 14.44
C GLN A 439 0.42 -21.80 14.72
N SER A 440 1.29 -22.30 15.58
CA SER A 440 1.31 -23.70 16.05
C SER A 440 1.30 -23.74 17.59
N LYS A 441 1.32 -24.94 18.19
CA LYS A 441 1.46 -25.09 19.66
C LYS A 441 2.83 -24.65 20.22
N SER A 442 3.63 -23.88 19.47
CA SER A 442 4.85 -23.22 19.92
C SER A 442 4.59 -21.86 20.57
N THR A 443 5.64 -21.30 21.17
CA THR A 443 5.70 -19.93 21.71
C THR A 443 6.72 -19.09 20.94
N ILE A 444 6.51 -17.77 20.89
CA ILE A 444 7.52 -16.84 20.36
C ILE A 444 8.71 -16.79 21.32
N THR A 445 9.92 -16.91 20.79
CA THR A 445 11.16 -16.93 21.55
C THR A 445 12.07 -15.74 21.28
N SER A 446 11.85 -14.99 20.18
CA SER A 446 12.68 -13.83 19.83
C SER A 446 11.95 -12.82 18.95
N TYR A 447 12.27 -11.54 19.20
CA TYR A 447 11.94 -10.36 18.41
C TYR A 447 13.25 -9.64 18.05
N GLN A 448 13.42 -9.24 16.79
CA GLN A 448 14.55 -8.45 16.32
C GLN A 448 14.03 -7.31 15.43
N TRP A 449 14.49 -6.10 15.70
CA TRP A 449 14.06 -4.89 15.01
C TRP A 449 15.16 -4.37 14.09
N ASP A 450 14.78 -3.96 12.89
CA ASP A 450 15.57 -3.13 11.98
C ASP A 450 14.82 -1.81 11.84
N TYR A 451 15.47 -0.70 12.21
CA TYR A 451 14.82 0.62 12.24
C TYR A 451 14.85 1.31 10.87
N GLY A 452 15.46 0.71 9.85
CA GLY A 452 15.47 1.25 8.49
C GLY A 452 16.45 2.41 8.25
N ASP A 453 17.18 2.84 9.28
CA ASP A 453 18.23 3.85 9.22
C ASP A 453 19.65 3.26 9.27
N GLY A 454 19.75 1.93 9.11
CA GLY A 454 21.00 1.16 9.20
C GLY A 454 21.24 0.55 10.58
N ASN A 455 20.47 0.92 11.60
CA ASN A 455 20.57 0.34 12.94
C ASN A 455 19.60 -0.82 13.15
N LYS A 456 20.04 -1.82 13.91
CA LYS A 456 19.23 -2.99 14.30
C LYS A 456 19.36 -3.27 15.79
N SER A 457 18.29 -3.76 16.40
CA SER A 457 18.35 -4.28 17.77
C SER A 457 19.04 -5.65 17.82
N ALA A 458 19.56 -6.00 18.98
CA ALA A 458 19.81 -7.41 19.30
C ALA A 458 18.49 -8.19 19.33
N ALA A 459 18.56 -9.48 19.05
CA ALA A 459 17.45 -10.41 19.27
C ALA A 459 17.10 -10.46 20.76
N SER A 460 15.82 -10.27 21.09
CA SER A 460 15.33 -10.15 22.47
C SER A 460 14.03 -10.93 22.68
N LYS A 461 13.73 -11.32 23.92
CA LYS A 461 12.43 -11.88 24.30
C LYS A 461 11.35 -10.80 24.52
N SER A 462 11.76 -9.53 24.64
CA SER A 462 10.82 -8.42 24.81
C SER A 462 10.14 -8.10 23.48
N PRO A 463 8.79 -8.03 23.43
CA PRO A 463 8.07 -7.53 22.26
C PRO A 463 8.09 -6.00 22.14
N LEU A 464 8.55 -5.29 23.17
CA LEU A 464 8.61 -3.83 23.19
C LEU A 464 10.00 -3.33 22.77
N SER A 465 10.03 -2.28 21.96
CA SER A 465 11.25 -1.54 21.60
C SER A 465 10.96 -0.05 21.42
N SER A 466 11.99 0.78 21.44
CA SER A 466 11.89 2.21 21.08
C SER A 466 13.13 2.67 20.34
N TRP A 467 12.95 3.61 19.41
CA TRP A 467 14.04 4.19 18.64
C TRP A 467 13.81 5.68 18.40
N THR A 468 14.89 6.46 18.46
CA THR A 468 14.86 7.90 18.17
C THR A 468 15.55 8.13 16.84
N TYR A 469 14.83 8.75 15.90
CA TYR A 469 15.41 9.20 14.64
C TYR A 469 15.82 10.67 14.74
N GLU A 470 17.07 10.93 14.38
CA GLU A 470 17.63 12.29 14.35
C GLU A 470 17.49 12.94 12.97
N VAL A 471 17.12 12.16 11.94
CA VAL A 471 17.07 12.62 10.55
C VAL A 471 15.64 12.53 10.01
N ALA A 472 15.16 13.65 9.46
CA ALA A 472 13.89 13.71 8.75
C ALA A 472 13.92 12.83 7.49
N LYS A 473 13.13 11.75 7.50
CA LYS A 473 13.03 10.75 6.45
C LYS A 473 11.83 9.83 6.71
N VAL A 474 11.27 9.23 5.66
CA VAL A 474 10.37 8.07 5.83
C VAL A 474 11.23 6.84 6.17
N GLN A 475 10.96 6.24 7.33
CA GLN A 475 11.70 5.08 7.82
C GLN A 475 10.84 3.82 7.67
N THR A 476 11.42 2.74 7.15
CA THR A 476 10.75 1.43 7.03
C THR A 476 11.28 0.51 8.11
N ILE A 477 10.52 0.35 9.19
CA ILE A 477 10.84 -0.52 10.30
C ILE A 477 10.49 -1.95 9.91
N THR A 478 11.41 -2.89 10.12
CA THR A 478 11.18 -4.33 9.93
C THR A 478 11.29 -5.04 11.27
N LEU A 479 10.25 -5.78 11.63
CA LEU A 479 10.26 -6.72 12.74
C LEU A 479 10.50 -8.13 12.21
N THR A 480 11.42 -8.86 12.82
CA THR A 480 11.59 -10.31 12.66
C THR A 480 11.21 -11.03 13.94
N VAL A 481 10.28 -11.99 13.85
CA VAL A 481 9.81 -12.82 14.96
C VAL A 481 10.26 -14.27 14.74
N LYS A 482 10.67 -14.96 15.81
CA LYS A 482 11.03 -16.39 15.80
C LYS A 482 10.30 -17.16 16.88
N ASP A 483 9.80 -18.35 16.56
CA ASP A 483 9.16 -19.27 17.52
C ASP A 483 10.13 -20.33 18.10
N SER A 484 9.62 -21.17 18.99
CA SER A 484 10.38 -22.27 19.62
C SER A 484 10.65 -23.46 18.69
N ASN A 485 9.97 -23.54 17.54
CA ASN A 485 10.28 -24.51 16.49
C ASN A 485 11.37 -24.00 15.54
N GLY A 486 11.84 -22.77 15.74
CA GLY A 486 12.86 -22.14 14.90
C GLY A 486 12.29 -21.45 13.66
N MET A 487 10.96 -21.40 13.50
CA MET A 487 10.32 -20.75 12.36
C MET A 487 10.36 -19.23 12.55
N THR A 488 10.66 -18.51 11.48
CA THR A 488 10.73 -17.04 11.48
C THR A 488 9.73 -16.42 10.52
N ASN A 489 9.22 -15.25 10.88
CA ASN A 489 8.46 -14.39 9.97
C ASN A 489 8.84 -12.93 10.17
N THR A 490 8.60 -12.13 9.15
CA THR A 490 8.92 -10.70 9.15
C THR A 490 7.71 -9.87 8.79
N THR A 491 7.62 -8.67 9.35
CA THR A 491 6.61 -7.67 8.99
C THR A 491 7.23 -6.29 9.00
N THR A 492 6.65 -5.34 8.28
CA THR A 492 7.19 -3.99 8.14
C THR A 492 6.14 -2.94 8.44
N ARG A 493 6.55 -1.78 8.95
CA ARG A 493 5.73 -0.56 8.99
C ARG A 493 6.57 0.66 8.65
N GLN A 494 5.92 1.68 8.09
CA GLN A 494 6.56 2.98 7.86
C GLN A 494 6.18 3.99 8.93
N VAL A 495 7.13 4.84 9.30
CA VAL A 495 6.88 6.09 10.03
C VAL A 495 7.49 7.25 9.26
N THR A 496 6.87 8.42 9.35
CA THR A 496 7.39 9.64 8.76
C THR A 496 8.12 10.45 9.82
N VAL A 497 9.42 10.64 9.66
CA VAL A 497 10.17 11.58 10.49
C VAL A 497 10.19 12.92 9.77
N ILE A 498 9.60 13.95 10.37
CA ILE A 498 9.51 15.28 9.76
C ILE A 498 10.58 16.23 10.31
N ALA A 499 10.98 17.15 9.44
CA ALA A 499 11.89 18.24 9.75
C ALA A 499 11.33 19.19 10.81
N LYS A 500 12.22 19.84 11.58
CA LYS A 500 11.85 20.90 12.52
C LYS A 500 11.28 22.09 11.77
N LYS A 501 10.13 22.59 12.22
CA LYS A 501 9.43 23.76 11.67
C LYS A 501 9.20 24.79 12.77
N GLU A 502 9.64 26.03 12.55
CA GLU A 502 9.41 27.15 13.44
C GLU A 502 8.50 28.17 12.77
N PHE A 503 7.47 28.63 13.48
CA PHE A 503 6.62 29.73 13.04
C PHE A 503 6.98 30.99 13.83
N ILE A 504 7.29 32.06 13.11
CA ILE A 504 7.73 33.33 13.67
C ILE A 504 6.67 34.39 13.34
N PRO A 505 5.73 34.68 14.25
CA PRO A 505 4.78 35.77 14.07
C PRO A 505 5.47 37.13 13.97
N ILE A 506 5.07 37.98 13.03
CA ILE A 506 5.47 39.40 13.01
C ILE A 506 4.43 40.20 13.80
N THR A 507 4.38 39.91 15.11
CA THR A 507 3.57 40.65 16.08
C THR A 507 4.42 40.93 17.30
N PHE A 508 4.35 42.17 17.80
CA PHE A 508 5.05 42.57 19.00
C PHE A 508 4.05 43.08 20.03
N ASN A 509 4.23 42.68 21.29
CA ASN A 509 3.33 43.10 22.36
C ASN A 509 3.50 44.61 22.61
N GLY A 510 2.42 45.33 22.88
CA GLY A 510 2.52 46.77 23.16
C GLY A 510 2.88 47.65 21.96
N THR A 511 2.87 47.10 20.74
CA THR A 511 2.90 47.90 19.50
C THR A 511 1.52 48.19 18.96
N THR A 512 1.28 49.45 18.60
CA THR A 512 0.15 49.85 17.75
C THR A 512 0.66 50.44 16.46
N ILE A 513 0.13 49.95 15.35
CA ILE A 513 0.45 50.42 14.01
C ILE A 513 -0.72 51.27 13.52
N SER A 514 -0.47 52.50 13.08
CA SER A 514 -1.50 53.36 12.49
C SER A 514 -1.09 53.90 11.10
N GLY A 515 -2.10 54.14 10.25
CA GLY A 515 -1.95 54.64 8.87
C GLY A 515 -1.99 53.58 7.77
N THR A 516 -2.12 54.03 6.52
CA THR A 516 -2.00 53.21 5.30
C THR A 516 -0.79 53.69 4.47
N THR A 517 0.04 52.72 4.03
CA THR A 517 1.19 52.81 3.10
C THR A 517 2.06 54.07 3.11
N GLY A 518 3.32 53.92 3.51
CA GLY A 518 4.39 54.93 3.35
C GLY A 518 4.40 56.10 4.35
N LYS A 519 3.40 56.19 5.22
CA LYS A 519 3.34 57.11 6.38
C LYS A 519 2.97 56.37 7.66
N GLN A 520 3.43 55.12 7.78
CA GLN A 520 3.15 54.28 8.94
C GLN A 520 3.72 54.93 10.21
N GLU A 521 2.92 54.94 11.26
CA GLU A 521 3.35 55.29 12.61
C GLU A 521 3.28 54.03 13.47
N ILE A 522 4.37 53.70 14.15
CA ILE A 522 4.40 52.63 15.16
C ILE A 522 4.61 53.26 16.52
N THR A 523 3.69 53.00 17.43
CA THR A 523 3.82 53.37 18.83
C THR A 523 4.16 52.15 19.65
N PHE A 524 5.21 52.25 20.46
CA PHE A 524 5.68 51.23 21.39
C PHE A 524 5.42 51.67 22.83
N VAL A 525 4.74 50.82 23.59
CA VAL A 525 4.52 51.02 25.03
C VAL A 525 5.46 50.09 25.79
N SER A 526 6.54 50.65 26.36
CA SER A 526 7.63 49.86 26.98
C SER A 526 7.15 48.90 28.08
N ALA A 527 6.17 49.30 28.88
CA ALA A 527 5.59 48.47 29.94
C ALA A 527 4.90 47.19 29.42
N ASN A 528 4.58 47.14 28.12
CA ASN A 528 3.88 46.02 27.48
C ASN A 528 4.78 45.24 26.51
N LEU A 529 6.05 45.66 26.33
CA LEU A 529 6.99 44.93 25.49
C LEU A 529 7.55 43.71 26.22
N ASN A 530 7.83 42.64 25.48
CA ASN A 530 8.56 41.48 26.03
C ASN A 530 10.05 41.81 26.26
N GLY A 531 10.60 42.68 25.40
CA GLY A 531 12.02 42.96 25.30
C GLY A 531 12.46 44.32 25.84
N THR A 532 13.76 44.59 25.74
CA THR A 532 14.34 45.88 26.16
C THR A 532 14.36 46.86 25.00
N MET A 533 13.80 48.06 25.19
CA MET A 533 13.74 49.11 24.18
C MET A 533 14.82 50.18 24.42
N THR A 534 15.51 50.58 23.36
CA THR A 534 16.36 51.78 23.29
C THR A 534 15.95 52.64 22.09
N ASN A 535 16.11 53.96 22.16
CA ASN A 535 15.86 54.85 21.02
C ASN A 535 16.94 55.94 20.85
N THR A 536 17.18 56.30 19.59
CA THR A 536 17.87 57.54 19.17
C THR A 536 16.85 58.44 18.49
N THR A 537 17.25 59.61 17.98
CA THR A 537 16.33 60.52 17.26
C THR A 537 15.68 59.87 16.04
N ASN A 538 16.35 58.90 15.40
CA ASN A 538 15.92 58.32 14.11
C ASN A 538 15.73 56.79 14.15
N THR A 539 15.85 56.15 15.32
CA THR A 539 15.82 54.68 15.39
C THR A 539 15.29 54.20 16.74
N VAL A 540 14.46 53.16 16.72
CA VAL A 540 14.11 52.36 17.89
C VAL A 540 14.67 50.96 17.71
N THR A 541 15.30 50.43 18.76
CA THR A 541 15.77 49.04 18.81
C THR A 541 15.10 48.34 19.97
N ILE A 542 14.60 47.13 19.72
CA ILE A 542 14.03 46.24 20.72
C ILE A 542 14.81 44.94 20.67
N VAL A 543 15.46 44.60 21.77
CA VAL A 543 16.15 43.32 21.95
C VAL A 543 15.21 42.33 22.62
N ASP A 544 15.15 41.12 22.08
CA ASP A 544 14.20 40.05 22.42
C ASP A 544 12.74 40.52 22.45
N PRO A 545 12.18 41.00 21.33
CA PRO A 545 10.80 41.45 21.29
C PRO A 545 9.79 40.28 21.42
N GLY A 546 10.26 39.03 21.50
CA GLY A 546 9.48 37.80 21.65
C GLY A 546 9.14 37.13 20.31
N ASN A 547 8.30 36.09 20.37
CA ASN A 547 7.72 35.43 19.18
C ASN A 547 8.75 34.93 18.15
N GLY A 548 9.91 34.45 18.60
CA GLY A 548 10.96 33.90 17.74
C GLY A 548 11.91 34.94 17.13
N TRP A 549 11.79 36.21 17.51
CA TRP A 549 12.70 37.29 17.11
C TRP A 549 13.76 37.57 18.17
N ASP A 550 15.01 37.77 17.75
CA ASP A 550 16.14 38.17 18.59
C ASP A 550 16.23 39.70 18.68
N GLN A 551 15.99 40.39 17.57
CA GLN A 551 16.04 41.84 17.52
C GLN A 551 15.06 42.43 16.51
N MET A 552 14.50 43.61 16.85
CA MET A 552 13.76 44.47 15.95
C MET A 552 14.39 45.87 15.95
N ILE A 553 14.62 46.44 14.77
CA ILE A 553 15.08 47.81 14.58
C ILE A 553 14.09 48.53 13.68
N VAL A 554 13.57 49.68 14.11
CA VAL A 554 12.69 50.53 13.30
C VAL A 554 13.37 51.87 13.06
N LYS A 555 13.61 52.21 11.79
CA LYS A 555 14.22 53.47 11.37
C LYS A 555 13.13 54.46 10.92
N GLY A 556 13.11 55.64 11.50
CA GLY A 556 12.14 56.70 11.23
C GLY A 556 12.26 57.83 12.24
N ASN A 557 11.48 58.90 12.09
CA ASN A 557 11.50 60.02 13.02
C ASN A 557 10.88 59.59 14.36
N THR A 558 11.68 59.57 15.42
CA THR A 558 11.21 59.15 16.74
C THR A 558 10.74 60.35 17.57
N SER A 559 9.75 60.10 18.43
CA SER A 559 9.30 61.03 19.46
C SER A 559 8.99 60.27 20.75
N GLY A 560 9.22 60.90 21.90
CA GLY A 560 9.12 60.27 23.22
C GLY A 560 10.47 59.78 23.78
N THR A 561 10.43 59.19 24.97
CA THR A 561 11.62 58.77 25.72
C THR A 561 11.54 57.28 26.05
N ALA A 562 12.63 56.54 25.80
CA ALA A 562 12.76 55.14 26.23
C ALA A 562 12.43 54.98 27.73
N GLY A 563 11.69 53.91 28.06
CA GLY A 563 11.17 53.64 29.41
C GLY A 563 9.72 54.10 29.63
N THR A 564 9.08 54.74 28.65
CA THR A 564 7.64 55.06 28.66
C THR A 564 6.98 54.65 27.34
N THR A 565 6.58 55.61 26.51
CA THR A 565 6.01 55.40 25.18
C THR A 565 6.89 56.08 24.14
N VAL A 566 7.24 55.36 23.08
CA VAL A 566 8.02 55.88 21.94
C VAL A 566 7.21 55.69 20.67
N THR A 567 7.09 56.75 19.88
CA THR A 567 6.39 56.73 18.60
C THR A 567 7.36 56.99 17.47
N VAL A 568 7.34 56.14 16.44
CA VAL A 568 8.17 56.27 15.25
C VAL A 568 7.28 56.60 14.05
N GLN A 569 7.53 57.75 13.44
CA GLN A 569 6.84 58.26 12.27
C GLN A 569 7.73 58.22 11.05
N ASN A 570 7.14 58.32 9.85
CA ASN A 570 7.87 58.30 8.58
C ASN A 570 8.84 57.12 8.51
N ILE A 571 8.34 55.93 8.84
CA ILE A 571 9.14 54.71 8.86
C ILE A 571 9.74 54.52 7.46
N THR A 572 11.06 54.38 7.45
CA THR A 572 11.85 54.14 6.24
C THR A 572 12.21 52.66 6.12
N GLU A 573 12.37 51.98 7.26
CA GLU A 573 12.79 50.58 7.31
C GLU A 573 12.51 49.94 8.67
N VAL A 574 12.24 48.63 8.63
CA VAL A 574 12.13 47.73 9.79
C VAL A 574 13.05 46.54 9.54
N VAL A 575 14.08 46.38 10.36
CA VAL A 575 14.99 45.22 10.33
C VAL A 575 14.60 44.26 11.45
N LEU A 576 14.35 43.00 11.11
CA LEU A 576 13.96 41.93 12.03
C LEU A 576 14.97 40.79 11.96
N SER A 577 15.62 40.46 13.07
CA SER A 577 16.58 39.35 13.18
C SER A 577 15.95 38.21 13.96
N SER A 578 15.81 37.03 13.36
CA SER A 578 15.20 35.87 14.02
C SER A 578 16.14 35.29 15.07
N LYS A 579 15.58 34.68 16.10
CA LYS A 579 16.33 33.72 16.92
C LYS A 579 16.79 32.57 16.00
N PRO A 580 17.96 31.96 16.25
CA PRO A 580 18.41 30.85 15.43
C PRO A 580 17.52 29.60 15.61
N VAL A 581 17.16 28.97 14.50
CA VAL A 581 16.57 27.64 14.47
C VAL A 581 17.71 26.62 14.46
N VAL A 582 17.88 25.93 15.58
CA VAL A 582 18.86 24.86 15.73
C VAL A 582 18.18 23.51 15.50
N THR A 583 18.77 22.67 14.65
CA THR A 583 18.35 21.28 14.45
C THR A 583 19.58 20.40 14.25
N GLN A 584 19.47 19.14 14.66
CA GLN A 584 20.51 18.15 14.42
C GLN A 584 20.12 17.37 13.17
N LEU A 585 20.99 17.40 12.15
CA LEU A 585 20.89 16.57 10.96
C LEU A 585 21.94 15.46 11.05
N ASP A 586 21.99 14.56 10.05
CA ASP A 586 22.85 13.35 10.06
C ASP A 586 24.17 13.53 10.84
N THR A 587 24.29 12.71 11.88
CA THR A 587 25.31 12.80 12.94
C THR A 587 26.55 11.97 12.65
N THR A 588 26.62 11.33 11.48
CA THR A 588 27.82 10.63 11.04
C THR A 588 28.97 11.62 10.86
N ALA A 589 30.20 11.11 10.89
CA ALA A 589 31.39 11.94 10.67
C ALA A 589 31.35 12.70 9.34
N THR A 590 30.63 12.18 8.34
CA THR A 590 30.44 12.79 7.02
C THR A 590 29.16 13.61 6.90
N GLY A 591 28.32 13.61 7.94
CA GLY A 591 27.02 14.29 7.95
C GLY A 591 27.11 15.75 8.40
N PRO A 592 26.09 16.58 8.06
CA PRO A 592 26.03 17.99 8.39
C PRO A 592 26.00 18.30 9.90
N GLY A 593 25.65 17.34 10.76
CA GLY A 593 25.66 17.49 12.21
C GLY A 593 24.66 18.52 12.74
N GLU A 594 25.03 19.22 13.81
CA GLU A 594 24.23 20.32 14.35
C GLU A 594 24.26 21.51 13.39
N VAL A 595 23.08 21.86 12.85
CA VAL A 595 22.92 23.00 11.96
C VAL A 595 22.08 24.07 12.63
N THR A 596 22.51 25.30 12.44
CA THR A 596 21.86 26.50 12.94
C THR A 596 21.55 27.38 11.75
N THR A 597 20.31 27.84 11.67
CA THR A 597 19.88 28.79 10.64
C THR A 597 19.18 29.98 11.27
N SER A 598 19.48 31.19 10.80
CA SER A 598 18.73 32.39 11.18
C SER A 598 18.52 33.28 9.97
N ILE A 599 17.54 34.17 10.09
CA ILE A 599 17.19 35.12 9.04
C ILE A 599 17.14 36.53 9.60
N GLN A 600 17.73 37.47 8.87
CA GLN A 600 17.52 38.89 9.07
C GLN A 600 16.73 39.44 7.87
N LEU A 601 15.54 39.94 8.15
CA LEU A 601 14.62 40.51 7.16
C LEU A 601 14.65 42.04 7.25
N SER A 602 14.68 42.67 6.09
CA SER A 602 14.63 44.13 5.96
C SER A 602 13.35 44.51 5.23
N LEU A 603 12.41 45.14 5.94
CA LEU A 603 11.08 45.48 5.45
C LEU A 603 10.95 47.00 5.32
N LYS A 604 10.22 47.49 4.32
CA LYS A 604 9.93 48.93 4.22
C LYS A 604 8.94 49.41 5.29
N GLU A 605 7.97 48.57 5.64
CA GLU A 605 6.97 48.82 6.69
C GLU A 605 6.69 47.52 7.45
N LEU A 606 6.15 47.64 8.67
CA LEU A 606 5.79 46.47 9.48
C LEU A 606 4.44 45.91 9.01
N ALA A 607 4.39 44.60 8.74
CA ALA A 607 3.18 43.87 8.36
C ALA A 607 2.83 42.79 9.40
N ASN A 608 1.54 42.64 9.70
CA ASN A 608 1.05 41.61 10.60
C ASN A 608 0.86 40.28 9.85
N ALA A 609 1.96 39.55 9.61
CA ALA A 609 1.93 38.24 8.97
C ALA A 609 3.03 37.32 9.53
N PRO A 610 2.75 36.03 9.79
CA PRO A 610 3.76 35.10 10.26
C PRO A 610 4.71 34.64 9.12
N LEU A 611 5.93 34.30 9.50
CA LEU A 611 6.93 33.63 8.66
C LEU A 611 7.11 32.18 9.16
N GLN A 612 7.20 31.21 8.26
CA GLN A 612 7.53 29.83 8.59
C GLN A 612 8.94 29.48 8.11
N VAL A 613 9.75 28.86 8.97
CA VAL A 613 11.07 28.32 8.66
C VAL A 613 11.08 26.81 8.86
N GLU A 614 11.52 26.06 7.85
CA GLU A 614 11.62 24.60 7.88
C GLU A 614 13.00 24.15 7.38
N VAL A 615 13.66 23.20 8.06
CA VAL A 615 15.03 22.75 7.71
C VAL A 615 15.03 21.24 7.41
N THR A 616 15.36 20.86 6.19
CA THR A 616 15.34 19.47 5.69
C THR A 616 16.71 19.05 5.16
N GLN A 617 17.17 17.83 5.47
CA GLN A 617 18.45 17.34 4.94
C GLN A 617 18.39 17.07 3.43
N GLY A 618 19.49 17.37 2.74
CA GLY A 618 19.64 17.12 1.30
C GLY A 618 18.86 18.08 0.41
N ALA A 619 18.80 17.74 -0.88
CA ALA A 619 18.09 18.52 -1.88
C ALA A 619 16.57 18.34 -1.76
N ASN A 620 15.84 19.44 -1.89
CA ASN A 620 14.41 19.43 -2.09
C ASN A 620 14.06 20.37 -3.26
N ASP A 621 13.94 19.78 -4.44
CA ASP A 621 13.73 20.52 -5.68
C ASP A 621 12.23 20.73 -6.00
N THR A 622 11.35 20.32 -5.07
CA THR A 622 9.89 20.41 -5.25
C THR A 622 9.26 21.61 -4.56
N VAL A 623 10.08 22.41 -3.87
CA VAL A 623 9.63 23.54 -3.05
C VAL A 623 10.05 24.87 -3.68
N SER A 624 9.12 25.83 -3.70
CA SER A 624 9.42 27.22 -4.00
C SER A 624 9.95 27.96 -2.76
N ASN A 625 10.70 29.05 -2.96
CA ASN A 625 11.24 29.89 -1.88
C ASN A 625 12.11 29.12 -0.86
N ALA A 626 13.04 28.34 -1.39
CA ALA A 626 13.99 27.56 -0.61
C ALA A 626 15.44 28.01 -0.82
N PHE A 627 16.29 27.70 0.15
CA PHE A 627 17.71 27.96 0.15
C PHE A 627 18.45 26.67 0.45
N GLN A 628 19.41 26.31 -0.39
CA GLN A 628 20.26 25.13 -0.20
C GLN A 628 21.65 25.56 0.22
N LEU A 629 22.15 25.01 1.33
CA LEU A 629 23.57 25.00 1.60
C LEU A 629 24.17 23.77 0.94
N ALA A 630 25.05 23.99 -0.02
CA ALA A 630 25.54 22.97 -0.93
C ALA A 630 27.06 23.08 -1.12
N ALA A 631 27.65 22.00 -1.62
CA ALA A 631 29.02 21.94 -2.10
C ALA A 631 29.02 21.80 -3.63
N GLY A 632 29.91 22.51 -4.30
CA GLY A 632 30.01 22.44 -5.75
C GLY A 632 31.09 23.33 -6.35
N SER A 633 31.20 23.25 -7.67
CA SER A 633 32.07 24.08 -8.51
C SER A 633 31.26 24.70 -9.65
N ASP A 634 31.59 25.93 -10.05
CA ASP A 634 30.89 26.67 -11.10
C ASP A 634 29.35 26.67 -10.91
N ASN A 635 28.58 26.33 -11.95
CA ASN A 635 27.11 26.19 -11.95
C ASN A 635 26.65 24.77 -11.59
N LYS A 636 27.49 23.92 -10.97
CA LYS A 636 27.16 22.53 -10.62
C LYS A 636 27.16 22.32 -9.11
N VAL A 637 26.14 21.59 -8.67
CA VAL A 637 25.98 21.14 -7.28
C VAL A 637 26.44 19.69 -7.18
N ASP A 638 27.49 19.47 -6.40
CA ASP A 638 28.08 18.14 -6.18
C ASP A 638 27.43 17.44 -4.97
N ALA A 639 27.09 18.20 -3.93
CA ALA A 639 26.37 17.70 -2.77
C ALA A 639 25.50 18.80 -2.13
N VAL A 640 24.37 18.43 -1.53
CA VAL A 640 23.53 19.36 -0.74
C VAL A 640 23.55 18.91 0.71
N ALA A 641 23.95 19.80 1.62
CA ALA A 641 23.90 19.53 3.06
C ALA A 641 22.44 19.50 3.50
N TYR A 642 21.74 20.62 3.30
CA TYR A 642 20.34 20.76 3.67
C TYR A 642 19.66 21.89 2.89
N THR A 643 18.33 21.80 2.83
CA THR A 643 17.43 22.81 2.29
C THR A 643 16.68 23.49 3.43
N MET A 644 16.82 24.81 3.54
CA MET A 644 16.02 25.70 4.38
C MET A 644 14.88 26.27 3.55
N ILE A 645 13.64 26.10 4.00
CA ILE A 645 12.44 26.60 3.35
C ILE A 645 11.92 27.78 4.16
N ILE A 646 11.68 28.90 3.50
CA ILE A 646 11.10 30.09 4.12
C ILE A 646 9.79 30.40 3.42
N LYS A 647 8.68 30.37 4.18
CA LYS A 647 7.35 30.71 3.66
C LYS A 647 6.85 31.97 4.36
N GLY A 648 6.81 33.07 3.60
CA GLY A 648 6.13 34.31 3.98
C GLY A 648 4.73 34.39 3.36
N SER A 649 3.89 35.28 3.88
CA SER A 649 2.66 35.68 3.18
C SER A 649 2.99 36.52 1.95
N SER A 650 2.05 36.65 1.00
CA SER A 650 2.19 37.55 -0.15
C SER A 650 2.50 39.01 0.27
N LEU A 651 2.03 39.41 1.45
CA LEU A 651 2.28 40.72 2.08
C LEU A 651 3.74 40.92 2.51
N ILE A 652 4.44 39.85 2.92
CA ILE A 652 5.86 39.92 3.28
C ILE A 652 6.70 40.12 2.01
N ASN A 653 6.42 39.35 0.95
CA ASN A 653 7.20 39.41 -0.30
C ASN A 653 7.08 40.79 -0.97
N SER A 654 5.90 41.42 -0.98
CA SER A 654 5.75 42.78 -1.49
C SER A 654 6.54 43.83 -0.70
N ASN A 655 6.69 43.63 0.62
CA ASN A 655 7.41 44.57 1.50
C ASN A 655 8.94 44.43 1.42
N LEU A 656 9.45 43.23 1.13
CA LEU A 656 10.87 42.97 0.95
C LEU A 656 11.42 43.63 -0.32
N SER A 657 10.66 43.62 -1.42
CA SER A 657 11.10 44.12 -2.73
C SER A 657 11.46 45.61 -2.80
N ALA A 658 11.19 46.39 -1.73
CA ALA A 658 11.37 47.83 -1.68
C ALA A 658 12.32 48.31 -0.56
N SER A 659 12.97 47.40 0.18
CA SER A 659 13.99 47.75 1.19
C SER A 659 15.34 48.07 0.55
N THR A 660 16.14 48.91 1.24
CA THR A 660 17.50 49.26 0.84
C THR A 660 18.57 48.39 1.51
N GLU A 661 18.23 47.68 2.59
CA GLU A 661 19.14 46.75 3.26
C GLU A 661 18.93 45.31 2.72
N PRO A 662 20.00 44.51 2.62
CA PRO A 662 19.89 43.14 2.16
C PRO A 662 19.14 42.25 3.17
N VAL A 663 18.53 41.18 2.67
CA VAL A 663 18.12 40.03 3.49
C VAL A 663 19.37 39.19 3.76
N VAL A 664 19.67 38.94 5.04
CA VAL A 664 20.83 38.13 5.43
C VAL A 664 20.35 36.76 5.94
N LEU A 665 20.98 35.71 5.43
CA LEU A 665 20.74 34.33 5.82
C LEU A 665 22.01 33.78 6.46
N ASN A 666 21.89 33.31 7.69
CA ASN A 666 22.96 32.57 8.35
C ASN A 666 22.62 31.09 8.28
N MET A 667 23.57 30.29 7.79
CA MET A 667 23.44 28.85 7.60
C MET A 667 24.74 28.21 8.07
N SER A 668 24.68 27.23 8.97
CA SER A 668 25.86 26.52 9.47
C SER A 668 25.84 25.04 9.11
N VAL A 669 27.04 24.47 8.96
CA VAL A 669 27.25 23.05 8.75
C VAL A 669 28.52 22.61 9.48
N SER A 670 28.61 21.34 9.86
CA SER A 670 29.77 20.78 10.54
C SER A 670 31.06 20.93 9.70
N GLU A 671 32.19 21.15 10.39
CA GLU A 671 33.51 21.19 9.77
C GLU A 671 33.82 19.88 9.02
N SER A 672 33.38 18.76 9.58
CA SER A 672 33.62 17.44 8.99
C SER A 672 32.88 17.24 7.67
N TRP A 673 31.66 17.78 7.52
CA TRP A 673 30.95 17.81 6.24
C TRP A 673 31.66 18.71 5.23
N VAL A 674 32.11 19.90 5.64
CA VAL A 674 32.87 20.81 4.77
C VAL A 674 34.14 20.13 4.24
N ASN A 675 34.91 19.50 5.12
CA ASN A 675 36.15 18.80 4.75
C ASN A 675 35.88 17.61 3.82
N SER A 676 34.77 16.90 4.03
CA SER A 676 34.38 15.76 3.18
C SER A 676 33.90 16.17 1.78
N ASN A 677 33.52 17.45 1.59
CA ASN A 677 32.89 17.95 0.37
C ASN A 677 33.70 19.08 -0.31
N GLY A 678 35.02 18.96 -0.33
CA GLY A 678 35.91 19.84 -1.11
C GLY A 678 36.34 21.13 -0.40
N GLY A 679 36.07 21.25 0.91
CA GLY A 679 36.49 22.38 1.72
C GLY A 679 35.67 23.65 1.47
N ILE A 680 36.03 24.73 2.18
CA ILE A 680 35.23 25.97 2.22
C ILE A 680 35.02 26.60 0.85
N GLY A 681 36.01 26.52 -0.03
CA GLY A 681 35.91 27.07 -1.39
C GLY A 681 34.79 26.43 -2.23
N ALA A 682 34.40 25.20 -1.92
CA ALA A 682 33.32 24.48 -2.60
C ALA A 682 31.93 24.85 -2.05
N MET A 683 31.83 25.44 -0.86
CA MET A 683 30.52 25.71 -0.23
C MET A 683 29.78 26.83 -0.96
N LYS A 684 28.49 26.70 -1.20
CA LYS A 684 27.64 27.68 -1.89
C LYS A 684 26.26 27.69 -1.26
N VAL A 685 25.64 28.87 -1.19
CA VAL A 685 24.21 28.99 -0.88
C VAL A 685 23.45 29.22 -2.18
N ILE A 686 22.41 28.42 -2.42
CA ILE A 686 21.62 28.46 -3.65
C ILE A 686 20.19 28.84 -3.30
N ARG A 687 19.65 29.87 -3.95
CA ARG A 687 18.26 30.30 -3.83
C ARG A 687 17.41 29.70 -4.95
N PHE A 688 16.21 29.27 -4.60
CA PHE A 688 15.15 28.90 -5.53
C PHE A 688 14.13 30.04 -5.60
N SER A 689 13.71 30.40 -6.82
CA SER A 689 12.69 31.42 -7.03
C SER A 689 11.32 31.03 -6.48
N ASP A 690 10.43 32.02 -6.36
CA ASP A 690 9.04 31.86 -5.90
C ASP A 690 8.21 30.88 -6.75
N ASP A 691 8.56 30.68 -8.02
CA ASP A 691 7.95 29.71 -8.93
C ASP A 691 8.69 28.35 -8.97
N GLY A 692 9.79 28.22 -8.22
CA GLY A 692 10.64 27.02 -8.17
C GLY A 692 11.46 26.74 -9.43
N ALA A 693 11.38 27.58 -10.47
CA ALA A 693 11.97 27.32 -11.78
C ALA A 693 13.41 27.82 -11.92
N THR A 694 13.77 28.90 -11.22
CA THR A 694 15.08 29.56 -11.32
C THR A 694 15.92 29.25 -10.09
N LYS A 695 17.18 28.85 -10.30
CA LYS A 695 18.19 28.65 -9.25
C LYS A 695 19.28 29.71 -9.38
N GLU A 696 19.60 30.38 -8.29
CA GLU A 696 20.61 31.44 -8.22
C GLU A 696 21.64 31.09 -7.15
N VAL A 697 22.94 31.21 -7.47
CA VAL A 697 24.01 31.08 -6.47
C VAL A 697 24.20 32.44 -5.81
N LEU A 698 24.07 32.50 -4.49
CA LEU A 698 24.18 33.73 -3.72
C LEU A 698 25.62 34.04 -3.34
N ASP A 699 25.96 35.32 -3.28
CA ASP A 699 27.20 35.80 -2.66
C ASP A 699 27.25 35.34 -1.20
N THR A 700 28.27 34.55 -0.87
CA THR A 700 28.37 33.86 0.42
C THR A 700 29.66 34.28 1.13
N GLN A 701 29.53 34.77 2.37
CA GLN A 701 30.66 35.03 3.26
C GLN A 701 30.79 33.88 4.27
N TYR A 702 32.00 33.34 4.43
CA TYR A 702 32.28 32.27 5.38
C TYR A 702 32.80 32.83 6.71
N ILE A 703 32.18 32.40 7.80
CA ILE A 703 32.55 32.79 9.16
C ILE A 703 32.87 31.52 9.93
N PHE A 704 34.03 31.49 10.59
CA PHE A 704 34.34 30.46 11.57
C PHE A 704 33.93 30.95 12.94
N THR A 705 32.98 30.25 13.55
CA THR A 705 32.68 30.40 14.98
C THR A 705 33.59 29.45 15.75
N ALA A 706 34.40 30.02 16.65
CA ALA A 706 35.35 29.28 17.48
C ALA A 706 34.67 28.45 18.58
#